data_AF-A0A842HFR6-F1
#
_entry.id   AF-A0A842HFR6-F1
#
_cell.length_a   1.000
_cell.length_b   1.000
_cell.length_c   1.000
_cell.angle_alpha   90.00
_cell.angle_beta   90.00
_cell.angle_gamma   90.00
#
_symmetry.space_group_name_H-M   'P 1'
#
loop_
_entity.id
_entity.type
_entity.pdbx_description
1 polymer ?
#
loop_
_entity_poly.entity_id
_entity_poly.type
_entity_poly.pdbx_seq_one_letter_code
_entity_poly.pdbx_strand_id
1 'polypeptide(L)'
;MSSREAKNNPDLFAQIATSLSSERHSQLEEPALEKCPDNLLGLVKGDPGTQRPRFSRWKSAEEVQQALAELKGRMRPFLLDHAPELPSLRSVQRLRSFQWRIEEPEDRRAFENVQAGAGLWESVTVPHYGPPLGVATTLYRRLFTPTGELLEHPRQILCFGAVDYTCEVYLNGVCLRTHEGIFEPFEIDVTDYLLPGENVLLVRVHNDHTMLGEAFNDAFMDGDKVYAATGLGYDDPGEGWHHCPAGMGIWQQVRLEGRSRLAITDTFVRPHPDLNGIDLEIEVTGYGTDGLEKISLELEVFGQNFKTGPLVHDRHHPGGKNVRGFGDLDHATPEFEPALMGRGSNCIRLSLPLESPRLWDLETPWLYQLQVRLLDSDDKLLDTAARQFGMRSFTQETEGDNAPLGRFFLNGREIRLRGANTMGNIDMCVFRGDFEQLHEDILLAKLTHLNFLRLTQHPVQPEVYEACDRLGLLLQTDLPLFATIRSNQFLECVRQAEAMERLVRAHPSSALVSFINEPFPSARAKPHRFIDREQMEVFFQMARMAVRRQNPDRVIKNVDGDYDPPTGEGMPDNHCYCGWYIGHGVDLGYLHHGGWMPVKPGWHYGCGEFGSEGLDPLATMQEFYPAEWLPANGQGDGDWSPDVITRAQSGPFHYLWYPTPRSLEEWIEASQSHQEWITRLMTEAFRRKSGMNTFAIHLFIDAWPAGWMKTIMDVKRTPKPAWFTYRDALTPLAVFLRTDRHSGFGGERLPVEVWLANDLDESPEGLSVWYDVRSGDRLLAHGESPVQARRCAPTALGKIPVDLPEVVERESLEVGITLLREGRAVHESSVTLEVFPALKPVEALVATLPGDDGARKLLLQSGASEVDFCPQANTILIASAEAYYRNKQEVDAAVRAGATALLLNLPVGVHTLGSCRLEVREAGMGPRHFVSLAEGHPLVGDFRPQDFKFWYDEALGYASPILRTVLEAPGWTPILNSGNGDWQNPWCSVPVATEISDGEGCWRVCQVSLENRVRTNPVAHVFLLALLNAGAPQTSPLSSRLTANKVETSIRP
;
A
#
# COMPACT_ATOMS: atom_id res chain seq x y z
N MET A 1 -27.91 23.24 0.47
CA MET A 1 -28.69 22.00 0.63
C MET A 1 -28.01 21.17 1.71
N SER A 2 -28.77 20.51 2.57
CA SER A 2 -28.28 20.00 3.87
C SER A 2 -27.26 18.87 3.75
N SER A 3 -26.17 18.96 4.51
CA SER A 3 -25.08 18.00 4.71
C SER A 3 -25.49 16.63 5.31
N ARG A 4 -26.77 16.27 5.29
CA ARG A 4 -27.30 15.02 5.87
C ARG A 4 -27.52 13.90 4.84
N GLU A 5 -27.41 14.17 3.54
CA GLU A 5 -27.70 13.15 2.50
C GLU A 5 -26.48 12.35 2.01
N ALA A 6 -25.25 12.67 2.42
CA ALA A 6 -24.06 11.92 2.01
C ALA A 6 -23.77 10.63 2.82
N LYS A 7 -24.60 10.26 3.80
CA LYS A 7 -24.22 9.31 4.87
C LYS A 7 -24.37 7.81 4.57
N ASN A 8 -24.84 7.39 3.40
CA ASN A 8 -25.00 5.96 3.08
C ASN A 8 -24.29 5.58 1.77
N ASN A 9 -23.00 5.87 1.66
CA ASN A 9 -22.19 5.32 0.58
C ASN A 9 -21.31 4.18 1.16
N PRO A 10 -21.59 2.90 0.86
CA PRO A 10 -20.72 1.82 1.31
C PRO A 10 -19.32 1.98 0.70
N ASP A 11 -18.26 1.78 1.49
CA ASP A 11 -16.89 1.77 0.99
C ASP A 11 -16.68 0.52 0.11
N LEU A 12 -16.66 0.74 -1.21
CA LEU A 12 -16.47 -0.31 -2.21
C LEU A 12 -15.09 -0.96 -2.10
N PHE A 13 -14.00 -0.21 -1.83
CA PHE A 13 -12.66 -0.80 -1.66
C PHE A 13 -12.69 -1.87 -0.59
N ALA A 14 -13.45 -1.58 0.45
CA ALA A 14 -13.57 -2.42 1.61
C ALA A 14 -14.60 -3.57 1.41
N GLN A 15 -15.59 -3.42 0.50
CA GLN A 15 -16.42 -4.52 0.00
C GLN A 15 -15.65 -5.51 -0.88
N ILE A 16 -14.83 -5.01 -1.82
CA ILE A 16 -13.92 -5.82 -2.65
C ILE A 16 -13.08 -6.68 -1.71
N ALA A 17 -12.47 -5.98 -0.78
CA ALA A 17 -11.66 -6.50 0.29
C ALA A 17 -12.29 -7.65 1.10
N THR A 18 -13.60 -7.59 1.34
CA THR A 18 -14.31 -8.54 2.21
C THR A 18 -15.13 -9.58 1.45
N SER A 19 -15.19 -9.50 0.13
CA SER A 19 -15.93 -10.45 -0.70
C SER A 19 -15.18 -11.78 -0.84
N LEU A 20 -15.82 -12.89 -0.42
CA LEU A 20 -15.34 -14.24 -0.67
C LEU A 20 -15.84 -14.69 -2.05
N SER A 21 -15.00 -14.62 -3.08
CA SER A 21 -15.29 -15.23 -4.37
C SER A 21 -14.82 -16.68 -4.37
N SER A 22 -15.68 -17.57 -4.88
CA SER A 22 -15.31 -18.94 -5.22
C SER A 22 -15.32 -19.06 -6.74
N GLU A 23 -14.20 -19.46 -7.33
CA GLU A 23 -14.09 -20.44 -8.43
C GLU A 23 -12.77 -20.30 -9.22
N ARG A 24 -11.70 -20.93 -8.70
CA ARG A 24 -10.58 -21.62 -9.42
C ARG A 24 -9.44 -22.08 -8.48
N HIS A 25 -9.72 -22.31 -7.18
CA HIS A 25 -8.71 -22.75 -6.20
C HIS A 25 -7.96 -24.04 -6.56
N SER A 26 -8.49 -24.88 -7.46
CA SER A 26 -7.82 -26.11 -7.89
C SER A 26 -6.49 -25.89 -8.59
N GLN A 27 -6.18 -24.65 -9.00
CA GLN A 27 -4.94 -24.27 -9.69
C GLN A 27 -3.93 -23.57 -8.77
N LEU A 28 -4.25 -23.38 -7.49
CA LEU A 28 -3.42 -22.67 -6.52
C LEU A 28 -2.89 -23.62 -5.45
N GLU A 29 -1.72 -23.28 -4.92
CA GLU A 29 -1.15 -23.96 -3.77
C GLU A 29 -0.97 -22.96 -2.63
N GLU A 30 -1.23 -23.41 -1.42
CA GLU A 30 -0.87 -22.66 -0.23
C GLU A 30 0.65 -22.76 -0.02
N PRO A 31 1.38 -21.64 0.05
CA PRO A 31 2.81 -21.67 0.30
C PRO A 31 3.12 -22.42 1.59
N ALA A 32 4.19 -23.22 1.57
CA ALA A 32 4.65 -23.90 2.77
C ALA A 32 4.99 -22.90 3.88
N LEU A 33 4.52 -23.18 5.10
CA LEU A 33 4.86 -22.40 6.29
C LEU A 33 6.36 -22.49 6.56
N GLU A 34 7.04 -21.35 6.57
CA GLU A 34 8.42 -21.28 7.08
C GLU A 34 8.41 -21.46 8.60
N LYS A 35 8.92 -22.60 9.06
CA LYS A 35 8.94 -22.94 10.49
C LYS A 35 10.27 -22.59 11.10
N CYS A 36 10.23 -21.92 12.24
CA CYS A 36 11.41 -21.74 13.08
C CYS A 36 11.80 -23.09 13.71
N PRO A 37 13.06 -23.53 13.56
CA PRO A 37 13.51 -24.81 14.09
C PRO A 37 13.41 -24.86 15.63
N ASP A 38 13.27 -26.07 16.18
CA ASP A 38 13.10 -26.28 17.63
C ASP A 38 14.41 -26.18 18.43
N ASN A 39 15.53 -25.85 17.80
CA ASN A 39 16.78 -25.62 18.54
C ASN A 39 16.65 -24.41 19.46
N LEU A 40 17.13 -24.56 20.67
CA LEU A 40 17.10 -23.52 21.69
C LEU A 40 18.40 -22.72 21.66
N LEU A 41 18.27 -21.40 21.65
CA LEU A 41 19.37 -20.46 21.83
C LEU A 41 19.71 -20.40 23.32
N GLY A 42 20.96 -20.72 23.66
CA GLY A 42 21.40 -20.92 25.04
C GLY A 42 21.44 -19.62 25.86
N LEU A 43 20.83 -19.65 27.04
CA LEU A 43 20.87 -18.55 28.01
C LEU A 43 21.78 -18.91 29.19
N VAL A 44 22.54 -17.92 29.65
CA VAL A 44 23.26 -17.93 30.93
C VAL A 44 22.62 -16.92 31.89
N LYS A 45 22.78 -17.16 33.20
CA LYS A 45 22.24 -16.29 34.23
C LYS A 45 22.84 -14.88 34.13
N GLY A 46 21.99 -13.86 34.29
CA GLY A 46 22.41 -12.46 34.23
C GLY A 46 23.38 -12.06 35.34
N ASP A 47 24.50 -11.45 34.95
CA ASP A 47 25.45 -10.81 35.86
C ASP A 47 25.16 -9.29 36.00
N PRO A 48 25.31 -8.70 37.20
CA PRO A 48 25.18 -7.25 37.37
C PRO A 48 26.20 -6.49 36.53
N GLY A 49 25.71 -5.57 35.68
CA GLY A 49 26.55 -4.73 34.81
C GLY A 49 26.63 -5.18 33.35
N THR A 50 26.14 -6.39 33.01
CA THR A 50 26.03 -6.84 31.62
C THR A 50 24.96 -6.06 30.87
N GLN A 51 25.33 -5.52 29.71
CA GLN A 51 24.46 -4.68 28.87
C GLN A 51 24.39 -5.24 27.46
N ARG A 52 23.18 -5.21 26.90
CA ARG A 52 22.97 -5.49 25.48
C ARG A 52 23.69 -4.43 24.65
N PRO A 53 24.51 -4.80 23.65
CA PRO A 53 24.95 -3.85 22.64
C PRO A 53 23.72 -3.17 22.03
N ARG A 54 23.68 -1.85 22.00
CA ARG A 54 22.51 -1.11 21.50
C ARG A 54 22.74 -0.61 20.08
N PHE A 55 21.69 -0.64 19.29
CA PHE A 55 21.62 0.02 18.00
C PHE A 55 20.85 1.34 18.13
N SER A 56 21.38 2.43 17.54
CA SER A 56 20.73 3.74 17.62
C SER A 56 19.64 3.84 16.57
N ARG A 57 18.39 3.70 17.00
CA ARG A 57 17.20 3.97 16.19
C ARG A 57 16.85 5.44 16.21
N TRP A 58 16.30 5.94 15.11
CA TRP A 58 15.70 7.27 15.06
C TRP A 58 14.35 7.27 15.76
N LYS A 59 14.07 8.35 16.47
CA LYS A 59 12.88 8.53 17.31
C LYS A 59 12.23 9.89 17.12
N SER A 60 12.86 10.81 16.41
CA SER A 60 12.33 12.16 16.22
C SER A 60 12.40 12.64 14.77
N ALA A 61 11.54 13.62 14.46
CA ALA A 61 11.53 14.27 13.15
C ALA A 61 12.83 15.04 12.88
N GLU A 62 13.49 15.58 13.91
CA GLU A 62 14.78 16.27 13.77
C GLU A 62 15.88 15.33 13.29
N GLU A 63 15.93 14.09 13.79
CA GLU A 63 16.88 13.09 13.30
C GLU A 63 16.63 12.75 11.82
N VAL A 64 15.36 12.67 11.41
CA VAL A 64 14.98 12.46 10.00
C VAL A 64 15.45 13.63 9.14
N GLN A 65 15.21 14.87 9.58
CA GLN A 65 15.63 16.07 8.84
C GLN A 65 17.16 16.18 8.72
N GLN A 66 17.90 15.84 9.78
CA GLN A 66 19.36 15.80 9.73
C GLN A 66 19.83 14.74 8.72
N ALA A 67 19.30 13.51 8.79
CA ALA A 67 19.69 12.44 7.89
C ALA A 67 19.30 12.75 6.43
N LEU A 68 18.18 13.44 6.21
CA LEU A 68 17.75 13.93 4.90
C LEU A 68 18.74 14.94 4.34
N ALA A 69 19.20 15.90 5.16
CA ALA A 69 20.21 16.87 4.74
C ALA A 69 21.55 16.18 4.36
N GLU A 70 21.97 15.18 5.14
CA GLU A 70 23.17 14.37 4.85
C GLU A 70 23.03 13.58 3.54
N LEU A 71 21.89 12.91 3.34
CA LEU A 71 21.61 12.16 2.11
C LEU A 71 21.51 13.09 0.90
N LYS A 72 20.85 14.25 1.03
CA LYS A 72 20.79 15.29 -0.02
C LYS A 72 22.20 15.77 -0.39
N GLY A 73 23.09 15.91 0.59
CA GLY A 73 24.51 16.20 0.37
C GLY A 73 25.22 15.11 -0.45
N ARG A 74 25.01 13.84 -0.09
CA ARG A 74 25.59 12.68 -0.80
C ARG A 74 25.09 12.55 -2.23
N MET A 75 23.81 12.82 -2.47
CA MET A 75 23.18 12.67 -3.79
C MET A 75 23.36 13.87 -4.72
N ARG A 76 23.78 15.03 -4.19
CA ARG A 76 23.99 16.27 -4.95
C ARG A 76 24.83 16.10 -6.23
N PRO A 77 25.93 15.32 -6.27
CA PRO A 77 26.70 15.15 -7.50
C PRO A 77 25.88 14.55 -8.66
N PHE A 78 24.91 13.67 -8.37
CA PHE A 78 24.09 13.01 -9.38
C PHE A 78 22.96 13.91 -9.94
N LEU A 79 22.63 14.99 -9.24
CA LEU A 79 21.69 16.02 -9.69
C LEU A 79 22.30 17.01 -10.69
N LEU A 80 23.63 17.03 -10.82
CA LEU A 80 24.31 17.94 -11.76
C LEU A 80 24.16 17.45 -13.20
N ASP A 81 24.21 18.40 -14.14
CA ASP A 81 24.41 18.13 -15.56
C ASP A 81 25.80 18.63 -15.99
N HIS A 82 26.56 17.74 -16.61
CA HIS A 82 27.92 17.91 -17.07
C HIS A 82 28.05 17.62 -18.57
N ALA A 83 26.99 17.15 -19.22
CA ALA A 83 26.99 16.98 -20.67
C ALA A 83 27.13 18.37 -21.33
N PRO A 84 27.84 18.47 -22.47
CA PRO A 84 27.92 19.72 -23.21
C PRO A 84 26.53 20.22 -23.59
N GLU A 85 26.31 21.53 -23.57
CA GLU A 85 25.05 22.09 -24.04
C GLU A 85 24.86 21.77 -25.54
N LEU A 86 23.73 21.15 -25.88
CA LEU A 86 23.32 20.91 -27.26
C LEU A 86 22.36 22.02 -27.67
N PRO A 87 22.75 22.94 -28.58
CA PRO A 87 21.86 24.01 -29.01
C PRO A 87 20.59 23.46 -29.63
N SER A 88 19.44 23.95 -29.16
CA SER A 88 18.15 23.70 -29.81
C SER A 88 18.05 24.52 -31.08
N LEU A 89 17.71 23.87 -32.20
CA LEU A 89 17.32 24.54 -33.43
C LEU A 89 15.83 24.88 -33.47
N ARG A 90 15.09 24.60 -32.41
CA ARG A 90 13.66 24.88 -32.31
C ARG A 90 13.43 26.18 -31.58
N SER A 91 12.58 27.03 -32.14
CA SER A 91 11.99 28.16 -31.43
C SER A 91 10.73 27.70 -30.71
N VAL A 92 10.53 28.13 -29.45
CA VAL A 92 9.41 27.66 -28.61
C VAL A 92 8.65 28.84 -28.02
N GLN A 93 7.35 28.88 -28.29
CA GLN A 93 6.42 29.83 -27.66
C GLN A 93 5.46 29.07 -26.73
N ARG A 94 5.61 29.28 -25.42
CA ARG A 94 4.72 28.68 -24.42
C ARG A 94 3.38 29.42 -24.36
N LEU A 95 2.29 28.67 -24.40
CA LEU A 95 0.93 29.17 -24.32
C LEU A 95 0.39 28.87 -22.91
N ARG A 96 0.38 29.87 -22.02
CA ARG A 96 0.05 29.69 -20.59
C ARG A 96 -1.33 30.20 -20.21
N SER A 97 -1.67 31.43 -20.59
CA SER A 97 -2.96 32.03 -20.21
C SER A 97 -4.06 31.65 -21.19
N PHE A 98 -5.15 31.10 -20.66
CA PHE A 98 -6.34 30.74 -21.44
C PHE A 98 -7.58 31.38 -20.79
N GLN A 99 -8.54 31.70 -21.64
CA GLN A 99 -9.92 31.92 -21.27
C GLN A 99 -10.57 30.55 -21.09
N TRP A 100 -11.29 30.32 -20.00
CA TRP A 100 -11.90 29.05 -19.66
C TRP A 100 -13.35 29.22 -19.22
N ARG A 101 -14.19 28.23 -19.55
CA ARG A 101 -15.55 28.07 -19.01
C ARG A 101 -16.10 26.68 -19.30
N ILE A 102 -17.21 26.32 -18.66
CA ILE A 102 -18.03 25.17 -19.03
C ILE A 102 -18.83 25.51 -20.31
N GLU A 103 -18.94 24.55 -21.24
CA GLU A 103 -19.72 24.70 -22.47
C GLU A 103 -21.23 24.75 -22.17
N GLU A 104 -21.91 25.75 -22.73
CA GLU A 104 -23.37 25.89 -22.60
C GLU A 104 -24.11 25.31 -23.83
N PRO A 105 -25.41 24.95 -23.72
CA PRO A 105 -26.18 24.44 -24.86
C PRO A 105 -26.25 25.37 -26.07
N GLU A 106 -26.18 26.69 -25.87
CA GLU A 106 -26.14 27.70 -26.93
C GLU A 106 -24.82 27.66 -27.72
N ASP A 107 -23.71 27.32 -27.07
CA ASP A 107 -22.39 27.20 -27.70
C ASP A 107 -22.39 26.10 -28.77
N ARG A 108 -23.13 25.01 -28.51
CA ARG A 108 -23.30 23.90 -29.47
C ARG A 108 -24.11 24.30 -30.71
N ARG A 109 -25.03 25.26 -30.55
CA ARG A 109 -25.90 25.73 -31.63
C ARG A 109 -25.24 26.82 -32.48
N ALA A 110 -24.29 27.56 -31.91
CA ALA A 110 -23.60 28.66 -32.57
C ALA A 110 -22.12 28.70 -32.14
N PHE A 111 -21.37 27.66 -32.51
CA PHE A 111 -19.97 27.47 -32.10
C PHE A 111 -19.05 28.59 -32.58
N GLU A 112 -19.40 29.25 -33.69
CA GLU A 112 -18.72 30.44 -34.19
C GLU A 112 -18.69 31.59 -33.17
N ASN A 113 -19.71 31.71 -32.30
CA ASN A 113 -19.73 32.71 -31.24
C ASN A 113 -18.70 32.41 -30.16
N VAL A 114 -18.47 31.13 -29.85
CA VAL A 114 -17.42 30.69 -28.93
C VAL A 114 -16.05 31.08 -29.48
N GLN A 115 -15.81 30.81 -30.77
CA GLN A 115 -14.57 31.19 -31.45
C GLN A 115 -14.35 32.70 -31.45
N ALA A 116 -15.41 33.49 -31.64
CA ALA A 116 -15.38 34.95 -31.54
C ALA A 116 -15.17 35.46 -30.11
N GLY A 117 -15.24 34.60 -29.09
CA GLY A 117 -15.06 34.95 -27.69
C GLY A 117 -16.31 35.50 -27.01
N ALA A 118 -17.51 35.21 -27.53
CA ALA A 118 -18.76 35.63 -26.94
C ALA A 118 -19.03 34.93 -25.60
N GLY A 119 -19.78 35.59 -24.72
CA GLY A 119 -20.16 35.10 -23.37
C GLY A 119 -19.11 35.39 -22.29
N LEU A 120 -19.31 34.82 -21.11
CA LEU A 120 -18.44 35.05 -19.95
C LEU A 120 -17.32 34.01 -19.92
N TRP A 121 -16.11 34.46 -19.63
CA TRP A 121 -14.91 33.63 -19.60
C TRP A 121 -14.11 33.95 -18.33
N GLU A 122 -13.59 32.91 -17.69
CA GLU A 122 -12.63 33.01 -16.60
C GLU A 122 -11.21 32.96 -17.17
N SER A 123 -10.23 33.54 -16.47
CA SER A 123 -8.83 33.43 -16.88
C SER A 123 -8.15 32.35 -16.06
N VAL A 124 -7.61 31.34 -16.73
CA VAL A 124 -6.84 30.25 -16.11
C VAL A 124 -5.41 30.22 -16.64
N THR A 125 -4.51 29.65 -15.86
CA THR A 125 -3.15 29.34 -16.30
C THR A 125 -3.06 27.85 -16.57
N VAL A 126 -2.55 27.47 -17.74
CA VAL A 126 -2.23 26.10 -18.12
C VAL A 126 -0.75 25.82 -17.78
N PRO A 127 -0.41 24.75 -17.03
CA PRO A 127 -1.27 23.64 -16.56
C PRO A 127 -2.47 24.02 -15.67
N HIS A 128 -3.67 23.52 -16.03
CA HIS A 128 -4.93 23.74 -15.32
C HIS A 128 -5.65 22.41 -15.09
N TYR A 129 -5.99 22.11 -13.83
CA TYR A 129 -6.80 20.95 -13.45
C TYR A 129 -7.98 21.41 -12.59
N GLY A 130 -9.19 21.07 -13.03
CA GLY A 130 -10.44 21.43 -12.38
C GLY A 130 -10.99 20.32 -11.49
N PRO A 131 -12.05 20.62 -10.71
CA PRO A 131 -12.73 19.64 -9.85
C PRO A 131 -13.39 18.52 -10.67
N PRO A 132 -13.84 17.42 -10.03
CA PRO A 132 -14.60 16.36 -10.68
C PRO A 132 -15.99 16.84 -11.09
N LEU A 133 -16.08 17.54 -12.23
CA LEU A 133 -17.34 18.07 -12.79
C LEU A 133 -18.27 16.99 -13.35
N GLY A 134 -17.76 15.77 -13.47
CA GLY A 134 -18.47 14.68 -14.09
C GLY A 134 -18.56 14.75 -15.61
N VAL A 135 -19.70 14.34 -16.19
CA VAL A 135 -19.95 14.52 -17.63
C VAL A 135 -20.09 16.00 -17.95
N ALA A 136 -18.98 16.58 -18.40
CA ALA A 136 -18.86 17.99 -18.67
C ALA A 136 -18.02 18.24 -19.91
N THR A 137 -18.25 19.36 -20.56
CA THR A 137 -17.37 19.87 -21.61
C THR A 137 -16.89 21.24 -21.19
N THR A 138 -15.59 21.46 -21.24
CA THR A 138 -14.99 22.77 -20.96
C THR A 138 -14.30 23.31 -22.21
N LEU A 139 -14.27 24.63 -22.30
CA LEU A 139 -13.73 25.36 -23.43
C LEU A 139 -12.51 26.13 -22.94
N TYR A 140 -11.35 25.92 -23.58
CA TYR A 140 -10.15 26.71 -23.37
C TYR A 140 -9.87 27.52 -24.63
N ARG A 141 -9.94 28.84 -24.54
CA ARG A 141 -9.71 29.76 -25.65
C ARG A 141 -8.48 30.63 -25.40
N ARG A 142 -7.66 30.85 -26.42
CA ARG A 142 -6.50 31.74 -26.33
C ARG A 142 -6.32 32.50 -27.63
N LEU A 143 -6.23 33.81 -27.53
CA LEU A 143 -5.64 34.62 -28.60
C LEU A 143 -4.12 34.65 -28.42
N PHE A 144 -3.38 34.49 -29.51
CA PHE A 144 -1.94 34.60 -29.50
C PHE A 144 -1.40 35.03 -30.86
N THR A 145 -0.25 35.69 -30.86
CA THR A 145 0.51 36.01 -32.07
C THR A 145 1.78 35.18 -32.07
N PRO A 146 2.05 34.36 -33.11
CA PRO A 146 3.31 33.66 -33.27
C PRO A 146 4.50 34.62 -33.24
N THR A 147 5.62 34.21 -32.65
CA THR A 147 6.85 35.02 -32.73
C THR A 147 7.40 35.00 -34.16
N GLY A 148 8.06 36.08 -34.59
CA GLY A 148 8.65 36.16 -35.94
C GLY A 148 9.63 35.02 -36.23
N GLU A 149 10.51 34.73 -35.26
CA GLU A 149 11.45 33.60 -35.31
C GLU A 149 10.76 32.26 -35.55
N LEU A 150 9.59 32.03 -34.92
CA LEU A 150 8.83 30.78 -35.08
C LEU A 150 8.27 30.61 -36.49
N LEU A 151 7.88 31.72 -37.13
CA LEU A 151 7.37 31.73 -38.50
C LEU A 151 8.47 31.56 -39.55
N GLU A 152 9.74 31.77 -39.21
CA GLU A 152 10.88 31.53 -40.11
C GLU A 152 11.16 30.03 -40.30
N HIS A 153 10.66 29.18 -39.41
CA HIS A 153 10.81 27.73 -39.54
C HIS A 153 9.90 27.17 -40.64
N PRO A 154 10.33 26.07 -41.32
CA PRO A 154 9.50 25.38 -42.29
C PRO A 154 8.20 24.81 -41.72
N ARG A 155 8.18 24.45 -40.42
CA ARG A 155 7.04 23.79 -39.77
C ARG A 155 6.74 24.40 -38.41
N GLN A 156 5.46 24.46 -38.06
CA GLN A 156 4.93 24.99 -36.80
C GLN A 156 4.09 23.90 -36.15
N ILE A 157 4.54 23.40 -35.01
CA ILE A 157 3.95 22.26 -34.34
C ILE A 157 3.35 22.69 -33.00
N LEU A 158 2.04 22.52 -32.84
CA LEU A 158 1.35 22.72 -31.58
C LEU A 158 1.46 21.45 -30.73
N CYS A 159 2.05 21.57 -29.54
CA CYS A 159 2.36 20.45 -28.65
C CYS A 159 1.57 20.55 -27.33
N PHE A 160 0.93 19.45 -26.95
CA PHE A 160 0.23 19.27 -25.67
C PHE A 160 0.97 18.23 -24.83
N GLY A 161 1.23 18.56 -23.56
CA GLY A 161 1.84 17.61 -22.62
C GLY A 161 0.89 16.49 -22.22
N ALA A 162 -0.36 16.83 -21.91
CA ALA A 162 -1.43 15.91 -21.54
C ALA A 162 -2.76 16.69 -21.38
N VAL A 163 -3.88 16.03 -21.63
CA VAL A 163 -5.23 16.57 -21.44
C VAL A 163 -6.10 15.52 -20.76
N ASP A 164 -6.85 15.91 -19.74
CA ASP A 164 -7.83 15.05 -19.08
C ASP A 164 -9.27 15.48 -19.51
N TYR A 165 -10.06 14.70 -20.24
CA TYR A 165 -9.74 13.40 -20.82
C TYR A 165 -9.66 13.41 -22.34
N THR A 166 -10.80 13.49 -23.05
CA THR A 166 -10.78 13.61 -24.52
C THR A 166 -10.82 15.07 -24.93
N CYS A 167 -10.26 15.41 -26.09
CA CYS A 167 -10.34 16.79 -26.57
C CYS A 167 -10.39 16.93 -28.08
N GLU A 168 -10.94 18.06 -28.52
CA GLU A 168 -10.93 18.56 -29.89
C GLU A 168 -10.13 19.87 -29.93
N VAL A 169 -9.14 19.96 -30.82
CA VAL A 169 -8.27 21.14 -30.95
C VAL A 169 -8.62 21.91 -32.22
N TYR A 170 -9.02 23.17 -32.06
CA TYR A 170 -9.37 24.09 -33.13
C TYR A 170 -8.36 25.23 -33.23
N LEU A 171 -7.94 25.56 -34.44
CA LEU A 171 -7.15 26.75 -34.73
C LEU A 171 -7.84 27.57 -35.82
N ASN A 172 -8.09 28.85 -35.55
CA ASN A 172 -8.74 29.77 -36.49
C ASN A 172 -10.05 29.21 -37.08
N GLY A 173 -10.77 28.46 -36.26
CA GLY A 173 -12.06 27.85 -36.59
C GLY A 173 -12.03 26.49 -37.28
N VAL A 174 -10.85 25.94 -37.57
CA VAL A 174 -10.69 24.61 -38.16
C VAL A 174 -10.35 23.60 -37.08
N CYS A 175 -11.11 22.50 -37.00
CA CYS A 175 -10.78 21.36 -36.13
C CYS A 175 -9.61 20.58 -36.74
N LEU A 176 -8.48 20.51 -36.03
CA LEU A 176 -7.25 19.90 -36.55
C LEU A 176 -7.02 18.49 -36.04
N ARG A 177 -7.44 18.18 -34.81
CA ARG A 177 -7.17 16.88 -34.17
C ARG A 177 -8.16 16.59 -33.04
N THR A 178 -8.42 15.30 -32.83
CA THR A 178 -8.98 14.76 -31.59
C THR A 178 -7.94 13.93 -30.84
N HIS A 179 -8.05 13.86 -29.52
CA HIS A 179 -7.18 13.05 -28.66
C HIS A 179 -7.97 12.41 -27.52
N GLU A 180 -7.54 11.22 -27.09
CA GLU A 180 -8.04 10.46 -25.95
C GLU A 180 -6.84 9.90 -25.17
N GLY A 181 -6.82 10.10 -23.86
CA GLY A 181 -5.73 9.64 -22.99
C GLY A 181 -5.31 10.69 -21.95
N ILE A 182 -5.24 10.31 -20.67
CA ILE A 182 -4.97 11.28 -19.59
C ILE A 182 -3.49 11.69 -19.48
N PHE A 183 -2.55 10.83 -19.86
CA PHE A 183 -1.10 11.05 -19.62
C PHE A 183 -0.26 11.18 -20.90
N GLU A 184 -0.84 10.92 -22.07
CA GLU A 184 -0.09 10.83 -23.32
C GLU A 184 0.14 12.21 -23.96
N PRO A 185 1.40 12.60 -24.22
CA PRO A 185 1.68 13.80 -25.01
C PRO A 185 1.28 13.63 -26.48
N PHE A 186 0.77 14.68 -27.10
CA PHE A 186 0.46 14.68 -28.54
C PHE A 186 0.76 16.02 -29.22
N GLU A 187 0.99 15.95 -30.53
CA GLU A 187 1.39 17.11 -31.33
C GLU A 187 0.61 17.24 -32.65
N ILE A 188 0.49 18.46 -33.17
CA ILE A 188 -0.29 18.79 -34.37
C ILE A 188 0.55 19.71 -35.25
N ASP A 189 0.74 19.37 -36.52
CA ASP A 189 1.28 20.31 -37.51
C ASP A 189 0.20 21.34 -37.86
N VAL A 190 0.46 22.60 -37.52
CA VAL A 190 -0.48 23.71 -37.69
C VAL A 190 -0.02 24.70 -38.77
N THR A 191 1.06 24.42 -39.50
CA THR A 191 1.69 25.35 -40.45
C THR A 191 0.71 25.98 -41.42
N ASP A 192 -0.14 25.17 -42.07
CA ASP A 192 -1.04 25.65 -43.13
C ASP A 192 -2.28 26.41 -42.57
N TYR A 193 -2.47 26.39 -41.25
CA TYR A 193 -3.62 26.99 -40.56
C TYR A 193 -3.24 28.20 -39.71
N LEU A 194 -1.94 28.41 -39.49
CA LEU A 194 -1.40 29.47 -38.65
C LEU A 194 -1.32 30.79 -39.45
N LEU A 195 -1.85 31.86 -38.86
CA LEU A 195 -1.74 33.21 -39.42
C LEU A 195 -0.47 33.89 -38.87
N PRO A 196 0.23 34.75 -39.65
CA PRO A 196 1.33 35.54 -39.12
C PRO A 196 0.92 36.54 -38.03
N GLY A 197 -0.36 36.92 -38.02
CA GLY A 197 -0.94 37.86 -37.06
C GLY A 197 -1.56 37.17 -35.85
N GLU A 198 -2.65 37.73 -35.35
CA GLU A 198 -3.40 37.13 -34.24
C GLU A 198 -4.09 35.82 -34.69
N ASN A 199 -4.00 34.81 -33.84
CA ASN A 199 -4.62 33.49 -34.00
C ASN A 199 -5.51 33.19 -32.82
N VAL A 200 -6.55 32.39 -33.06
CA VAL A 200 -7.44 31.88 -32.00
C VAL A 200 -7.25 30.37 -31.89
N LEU A 201 -6.65 29.95 -30.78
CA LEU A 201 -6.63 28.54 -30.35
C LEU A 201 -7.86 28.30 -29.46
N LEU A 202 -8.64 27.28 -29.78
CA LEU A 202 -9.76 26.81 -28.96
C LEU A 202 -9.59 25.31 -28.74
N VAL A 203 -9.61 24.87 -27.50
CA VAL A 203 -9.55 23.45 -27.12
C VAL A 203 -10.82 23.12 -26.36
N ARG A 204 -11.59 22.18 -26.89
CA ARG A 204 -12.81 21.68 -26.29
C ARG A 204 -12.46 20.37 -25.60
N VAL A 205 -12.52 20.35 -24.27
CA VAL A 205 -12.13 19.21 -23.43
C VAL A 205 -13.40 18.56 -22.90
N HIS A 206 -13.56 17.27 -23.18
CA HIS A 206 -14.69 16.46 -22.74
C HIS A 206 -14.24 15.53 -21.62
N ASN A 207 -14.98 15.60 -20.52
CA ASN A 207 -14.91 14.64 -19.43
C ASN A 207 -16.12 13.73 -19.50
N ASP A 208 -15.93 12.48 -19.08
CA ASP A 208 -16.96 11.47 -18.94
C ASP A 208 -16.83 10.83 -17.56
N HIS A 209 -17.84 10.08 -17.15
CA HIS A 209 -17.70 9.18 -16.00
C HIS A 209 -16.54 8.21 -16.23
N THR A 210 -15.82 7.87 -15.15
CA THR A 210 -14.82 6.80 -15.20
C THR A 210 -15.50 5.45 -15.52
N MET A 211 -14.71 4.43 -15.86
CA MET A 211 -15.23 3.07 -16.03
C MET A 211 -15.97 2.51 -14.80
N LEU A 212 -15.78 3.12 -13.63
CA LEU A 212 -16.45 2.74 -12.38
C LEU A 212 -17.55 3.72 -11.94
N GLY A 213 -17.66 4.89 -12.58
CA GLY A 213 -18.56 5.99 -12.22
C GLY A 213 -17.86 7.17 -11.52
N GLU A 214 -18.64 8.19 -11.12
CA GLU A 214 -18.14 9.39 -10.39
C GLU A 214 -18.03 9.20 -8.88
N ALA A 215 -18.87 8.35 -8.31
CA ALA A 215 -18.77 7.89 -6.93
C ALA A 215 -19.10 6.41 -6.93
N PHE A 216 -18.41 5.66 -6.08
CA PHE A 216 -18.34 4.20 -6.09
C PHE A 216 -19.64 3.49 -5.62
N ASN A 217 -20.81 3.86 -6.14
CA ASN A 217 -22.06 3.13 -5.95
C ASN A 217 -22.81 2.86 -7.27
N ASP A 218 -23.67 1.83 -7.26
CA ASP A 218 -24.44 1.40 -8.43
C ASP A 218 -25.56 2.39 -8.85
N ALA A 219 -25.76 3.49 -8.12
CA ALA A 219 -26.68 4.55 -8.49
C ALA A 219 -26.07 5.53 -9.50
N PHE A 220 -24.75 5.50 -9.71
CA PHE A 220 -24.05 6.36 -10.66
C PHE A 220 -23.76 5.66 -12.00
N MET A 221 -23.81 6.44 -13.08
CA MET A 221 -23.56 5.95 -14.43
C MET A 221 -22.07 5.64 -14.61
N ASP A 222 -21.75 4.47 -15.17
CA ASP A 222 -20.38 4.15 -15.60
C ASP A 222 -20.15 4.65 -17.05
N GLY A 223 -18.95 5.16 -17.31
CA GLY A 223 -18.58 5.79 -18.58
C GLY A 223 -17.34 5.18 -19.21
N ASP A 224 -16.79 5.88 -20.19
CA ASP A 224 -15.72 5.38 -21.05
C ASP A 224 -14.35 5.98 -20.70
N LYS A 225 -14.25 6.91 -19.73
CA LYS A 225 -12.98 7.51 -19.31
C LYS A 225 -12.05 6.45 -18.68
N VAL A 226 -10.90 6.22 -19.33
CA VAL A 226 -9.80 5.40 -18.80
C VAL A 226 -9.12 6.16 -17.67
N TYR A 227 -9.60 5.89 -16.46
CA TYR A 227 -9.11 6.46 -15.23
C TYR A 227 -9.35 5.45 -14.11
N ALA A 228 -8.35 5.26 -13.26
CA ALA A 228 -8.46 4.39 -12.12
C ALA A 228 -9.05 5.15 -10.93
N ALA A 229 -8.43 5.09 -9.77
CA ALA A 229 -8.95 5.75 -8.58
C ALA A 229 -7.92 6.73 -7.99
N THR A 230 -6.86 7.04 -8.75
CA THR A 230 -5.80 7.99 -8.41
C THR A 230 -5.54 8.96 -9.56
N GLY A 231 -5.13 10.18 -9.21
CA GLY A 231 -4.72 11.24 -10.11
C GLY A 231 -4.13 12.41 -9.33
N LEU A 232 -4.09 13.60 -9.92
CA LEU A 232 -3.59 14.82 -9.25
C LEU A 232 -4.39 15.18 -7.97
N GLY A 233 -5.67 14.80 -7.93
CA GLY A 233 -6.59 15.21 -6.88
C GLY A 233 -6.94 16.70 -6.95
N TYR A 234 -7.65 17.17 -5.92
CA TYR A 234 -8.11 18.56 -5.81
C TYR A 234 -8.10 18.99 -4.35
N ASP A 235 -7.85 20.27 -4.10
CA ASP A 235 -7.81 20.82 -2.74
C ASP A 235 -9.22 21.07 -2.20
N ASP A 236 -9.95 19.99 -1.91
CA ASP A 236 -11.27 20.07 -1.28
C ASP A 236 -11.45 18.96 -0.24
N PRO A 237 -11.82 19.30 1.01
CA PRO A 237 -12.00 18.31 2.08
C PRO A 237 -13.15 17.32 1.83
N GLY A 238 -14.19 17.76 1.12
CA GLY A 238 -15.42 17.01 0.92
C GLY A 238 -15.42 16.09 -0.30
N GLU A 239 -14.55 16.33 -1.29
CA GLU A 239 -14.48 15.54 -2.52
C GLU A 239 -13.04 15.26 -2.99
N GLY A 240 -12.10 16.20 -2.79
CA GLY A 240 -10.79 16.17 -3.44
C GLY A 240 -9.65 15.51 -2.63
N TRP A 241 -9.68 15.64 -1.30
CA TRP A 241 -8.63 15.11 -0.40
C TRP A 241 -8.66 13.60 -0.26
N HIS A 242 -9.78 12.96 -0.59
CA HIS A 242 -9.92 11.52 -0.48
C HIS A 242 -9.90 10.86 -1.86
N HIS A 243 -8.90 10.01 -2.08
CA HIS A 243 -8.85 9.15 -3.25
C HIS A 243 -8.87 9.89 -4.61
N CYS A 244 -8.24 11.08 -4.63
CA CYS A 244 -7.95 11.91 -5.81
C CYS A 244 -8.95 11.69 -6.96
N PRO A 245 -10.20 12.17 -6.85
CA PRO A 245 -11.24 11.87 -7.84
C PRO A 245 -10.87 12.39 -9.23
N ALA A 246 -11.50 11.81 -10.26
CA ALA A 246 -11.26 12.16 -11.65
C ALA A 246 -11.72 13.60 -11.95
N GLY A 247 -10.78 14.54 -11.94
CA GLY A 247 -10.98 15.91 -12.41
C GLY A 247 -11.01 15.99 -13.94
N MET A 248 -10.70 17.17 -14.48
CA MET A 248 -10.48 17.36 -15.92
C MET A 248 -9.64 18.62 -16.19
N GLY A 249 -9.01 18.68 -17.36
CA GLY A 249 -8.36 19.89 -17.86
C GLY A 249 -7.07 19.64 -18.63
N ILE A 250 -6.50 20.72 -19.15
CA ILE A 250 -5.17 20.72 -19.77
C ILE A 250 -4.12 20.79 -18.65
N TRP A 251 -3.80 19.64 -18.05
CA TRP A 251 -3.02 19.55 -16.81
C TRP A 251 -1.50 19.49 -17.02
N GLN A 252 -1.04 19.58 -18.27
CA GLN A 252 0.36 19.81 -18.61
C GLN A 252 0.52 20.95 -19.63
N GLN A 253 1.76 21.28 -19.97
CA GLN A 253 2.09 22.48 -20.75
C GLN A 253 1.56 22.42 -22.19
N VAL A 254 1.19 23.58 -22.74
CA VAL A 254 0.90 23.80 -24.17
C VAL A 254 1.94 24.74 -24.76
N ARG A 255 2.50 24.37 -25.92
CA ARG A 255 3.53 25.16 -26.60
C ARG A 255 3.42 25.05 -28.10
N LEU A 256 3.82 26.11 -28.80
CA LEU A 256 4.03 26.13 -30.24
C LEU A 256 5.53 26.06 -30.51
N GLU A 257 5.95 25.14 -31.38
CA GLU A 257 7.35 24.94 -31.75
C GLU A 257 7.57 25.21 -33.24
N GLY A 258 8.61 25.98 -33.58
CA GLY A 258 9.14 26.04 -34.94
C GLY A 258 10.13 24.90 -35.17
N ARG A 259 9.91 24.07 -36.19
CA ARG A 259 10.73 22.89 -36.51
C ARG A 259 11.18 22.89 -37.98
N SER A 260 12.24 22.14 -38.26
CA SER A 260 12.65 21.84 -39.63
C SER A 260 11.66 20.89 -40.33
N ARG A 261 11.82 20.74 -41.65
CA ARG A 261 11.01 19.85 -42.49
C ARG A 261 11.16 18.36 -42.14
N LEU A 262 12.30 18.00 -41.56
CA LEU A 262 12.56 16.72 -40.89
C LEU A 262 12.93 17.05 -39.44
N ALA A 263 12.33 16.37 -38.47
CA ALA A 263 12.62 16.58 -37.06
C ALA A 263 12.71 15.26 -36.31
N ILE A 264 13.56 15.20 -35.29
CA ILE A 264 13.68 14.05 -34.40
C ILE A 264 12.51 14.12 -33.41
N THR A 265 11.60 13.14 -33.47
CA THR A 265 10.40 13.12 -32.64
C THR A 265 10.50 12.17 -31.47
N ASP A 266 11.36 11.15 -31.57
CA ASP A 266 11.68 10.29 -30.43
C ASP A 266 13.09 9.71 -30.54
N THR A 267 13.69 9.44 -29.38
CA THR A 267 14.99 8.79 -29.24
C THR A 267 14.92 7.86 -28.05
N PHE A 268 15.15 6.57 -28.27
CA PHE A 268 15.24 5.56 -27.22
C PHE A 268 16.62 4.91 -27.24
N VAL A 269 17.22 4.78 -26.06
CA VAL A 269 18.49 4.09 -25.85
C VAL A 269 18.21 2.86 -25.01
N ARG A 270 18.38 1.67 -25.61
CA ARG A 270 18.30 0.39 -24.91
C ARG A 270 19.70 -0.02 -24.45
N PRO A 271 19.99 -0.02 -23.13
CA PRO A 271 21.31 -0.34 -22.62
C PRO A 271 21.57 -1.85 -22.65
N HIS A 272 22.78 -2.26 -23.02
CA HIS A 272 23.28 -3.63 -22.91
C HIS A 272 24.57 -3.67 -22.07
N PRO A 273 24.46 -3.61 -20.73
CA PRO A 273 25.64 -3.64 -19.85
C PRO A 273 26.55 -4.84 -20.10
N ASP A 274 25.97 -6.03 -20.32
CA ASP A 274 26.72 -7.27 -20.52
C ASP A 274 27.47 -7.33 -21.87
N LEU A 275 27.02 -6.53 -22.84
CA LEU A 275 27.63 -6.44 -24.17
C LEU A 275 28.52 -5.21 -24.33
N ASN A 276 28.67 -4.37 -23.29
CA ASN A 276 29.34 -3.06 -23.36
C ASN A 276 28.85 -2.23 -24.56
N GLY A 277 27.52 -2.14 -24.73
CA GLY A 277 26.93 -1.49 -25.89
C GLY A 277 25.54 -0.91 -25.60
N ILE A 278 25.06 -0.15 -26.56
CA ILE A 278 23.72 0.45 -26.56
C ILE A 278 23.09 0.24 -27.93
N ASP A 279 21.79 -0.07 -27.96
CA ASP A 279 20.99 0.00 -29.17
C ASP A 279 20.20 1.32 -29.16
N LEU A 280 20.17 2.01 -30.30
CA LEU A 280 19.39 3.22 -30.48
C LEU A 280 18.20 2.95 -31.39
N GLU A 281 17.04 3.49 -31.02
CA GLU A 281 15.89 3.68 -31.90
C GLU A 281 15.64 5.20 -32.00
N ILE A 282 15.82 5.76 -33.19
CA ILE A 282 15.65 7.20 -33.46
C ILE A 282 14.51 7.35 -34.47
N GLU A 283 13.48 8.09 -34.10
CA GLU A 283 12.36 8.42 -34.97
C GLU A 283 12.53 9.83 -35.55
N VAL A 284 12.60 9.90 -36.88
CA VAL A 284 12.63 11.15 -37.64
C VAL A 284 11.29 11.31 -38.37
N THR A 285 10.55 12.35 -38.03
CA THR A 285 9.28 12.66 -38.68
C THR A 285 9.50 13.62 -39.84
N GLY A 286 9.03 13.23 -41.04
CA GLY A 286 8.96 14.09 -42.21
C GLY A 286 7.60 14.74 -42.38
N TYR A 287 7.60 16.08 -42.30
CA TYR A 287 6.41 16.91 -42.48
C TYR A 287 6.20 17.35 -43.94
N GLY A 288 7.20 17.16 -44.81
CA GLY A 288 7.15 17.51 -46.23
C GLY A 288 6.27 16.58 -47.08
N THR A 289 5.85 17.09 -48.25
CA THR A 289 5.16 16.32 -49.30
C THR A 289 6.06 15.98 -50.49
N ASP A 290 7.26 16.55 -50.54
CA ASP A 290 8.08 16.60 -51.75
C ASP A 290 9.27 15.64 -51.66
N GLY A 291 9.07 14.43 -52.16
CA GLY A 291 10.16 13.47 -52.39
C GLY A 291 10.69 12.75 -51.14
N LEU A 292 11.59 11.82 -51.39
CA LEU A 292 12.32 11.09 -50.34
C LEU A 292 13.69 11.74 -50.14
N GLU A 293 14.12 11.92 -48.90
CA GLU A 293 15.32 12.70 -48.58
C GLU A 293 16.41 11.85 -47.93
N LYS A 294 17.67 12.01 -48.37
CA LYS A 294 18.81 11.39 -47.72
C LYS A 294 19.25 12.23 -46.52
N ILE A 295 19.58 11.57 -45.41
CA ILE A 295 20.11 12.23 -44.21
C ILE A 295 21.39 11.57 -43.71
N SER A 296 22.07 12.24 -42.79
CA SER A 296 23.08 11.66 -41.91
C SER A 296 22.78 12.03 -40.44
N LEU A 297 23.25 11.20 -39.52
CA LEU A 297 23.15 11.42 -38.08
C LEU A 297 24.56 11.55 -37.50
N GLU A 298 24.81 12.60 -36.74
CA GLU A 298 25.98 12.66 -35.85
C GLU A 298 25.53 12.35 -34.43
N LEU A 299 26.15 11.33 -33.85
CA LEU A 299 25.78 10.73 -32.58
C LEU A 299 26.95 10.88 -31.61
N GLU A 300 26.69 11.54 -30.48
CA GLU A 300 27.66 11.67 -29.40
C GLU A 300 27.08 11.19 -28.07
N VAL A 301 27.87 10.47 -27.29
CA VAL A 301 27.47 10.02 -25.94
C VAL A 301 28.40 10.63 -24.91
N PHE A 302 27.83 11.27 -23.90
CA PHE A 302 28.55 11.89 -22.78
C PHE A 302 28.11 11.29 -21.45
N GLY A 303 28.97 11.37 -20.42
CA GLY A 303 28.50 11.30 -19.04
C GLY A 303 27.63 12.53 -18.75
N GLN A 304 26.42 12.31 -18.24
CA GLN A 304 25.48 13.40 -17.94
C GLN A 304 25.71 13.96 -16.54
N ASN A 305 25.78 13.11 -15.52
CA ASN A 305 26.04 13.56 -14.15
C ASN A 305 27.49 13.31 -13.69
N PHE A 306 28.39 13.07 -14.65
CA PHE A 306 29.83 12.97 -14.44
C PHE A 306 30.58 13.49 -15.66
N LYS A 307 31.71 14.16 -15.43
CA LYS A 307 32.47 14.80 -16.51
C LYS A 307 33.23 13.77 -17.34
N THR A 308 33.03 13.81 -18.65
CA THR A 308 33.79 13.05 -19.65
C THR A 308 34.00 13.89 -20.92
N GLY A 309 34.91 13.48 -21.80
CA GLY A 309 34.81 13.82 -23.23
C GLY A 309 33.69 13.00 -23.91
N PRO A 310 33.50 13.10 -25.23
CA PRO A 310 32.61 12.19 -25.95
C PRO A 310 33.15 10.76 -25.81
N LEU A 311 32.32 9.89 -25.25
CA LEU A 311 32.61 8.46 -25.07
C LEU A 311 32.35 7.68 -26.36
N VAL A 312 31.37 8.16 -27.13
CA VAL A 312 31.08 7.72 -28.48
C VAL A 312 30.97 8.96 -29.36
N HIS A 313 31.51 8.89 -30.57
CA HIS A 313 31.31 9.88 -31.62
C HIS A 313 31.23 9.12 -32.94
N ASP A 314 30.03 9.02 -33.50
CA ASP A 314 29.76 8.29 -34.75
C ASP A 314 29.00 9.17 -35.74
N ARG A 315 29.33 9.03 -37.02
CA ARG A 315 28.60 9.68 -38.12
C ARG A 315 27.95 8.61 -38.97
N HIS A 316 26.66 8.43 -38.76
CA HIS A 316 25.90 7.38 -39.39
C HIS A 316 25.17 7.87 -40.64
N HIS A 317 25.22 7.08 -41.71
CA HIS A 317 24.41 7.29 -42.92
C HIS A 317 23.41 6.15 -43.00
N PRO A 318 22.14 6.35 -42.57
CA PRO A 318 21.15 5.30 -42.59
C PRO A 318 21.02 4.65 -43.96
N GLY A 319 20.99 3.33 -43.98
CA GLY A 319 20.86 2.52 -45.18
C GLY A 319 21.13 1.05 -44.89
N GLY A 320 20.81 0.20 -45.86
CA GLY A 320 20.91 -1.25 -45.72
C GLY A 320 21.82 -1.84 -46.78
N LYS A 321 22.53 -2.91 -46.42
CA LYS A 321 23.10 -3.80 -47.44
C LYS A 321 21.98 -4.61 -48.08
N ASN A 322 21.95 -4.67 -49.40
CA ASN A 322 21.00 -5.52 -50.11
C ASN A 322 21.33 -7.00 -49.86
N VAL A 323 20.44 -7.71 -49.17
CA VAL A 323 20.53 -9.17 -48.97
C VAL A 323 19.74 -9.85 -50.07
N ARG A 324 20.42 -10.53 -51.00
CA ARG A 324 19.77 -11.19 -52.14
C ARG A 324 18.90 -12.36 -51.67
N GLY A 325 17.61 -12.31 -51.95
CA GLY A 325 16.69 -13.43 -51.74
C GLY A 325 16.74 -14.44 -52.90
N PHE A 326 16.12 -15.60 -52.70
CA PHE A 326 16.06 -16.68 -53.71
C PHE A 326 15.34 -16.25 -55.01
N GLY A 327 14.57 -15.16 -54.98
CA GLY A 327 13.87 -14.58 -56.14
C GLY A 327 14.62 -13.45 -56.87
N ASP A 328 15.75 -12.97 -56.34
CA ASP A 328 16.44 -11.78 -56.84
C ASP A 328 17.63 -12.13 -57.75
N LEU A 329 17.39 -12.99 -58.76
CA LEU A 329 18.47 -13.57 -59.57
C LEU A 329 18.94 -12.72 -60.77
N ASP A 330 18.28 -11.60 -61.12
CA ASP A 330 18.49 -10.99 -62.45
C ASP A 330 18.79 -9.48 -62.56
N HIS A 331 19.11 -8.75 -61.48
CA HIS A 331 19.57 -7.35 -61.61
C HIS A 331 20.82 -6.99 -60.80
N ALA A 332 21.60 -6.04 -61.33
CA ALA A 332 22.76 -5.45 -60.69
C ALA A 332 22.34 -4.47 -59.58
N THR A 333 21.71 -4.99 -58.52
CA THR A 333 21.32 -4.18 -57.35
C THR A 333 22.58 -3.73 -56.62
N PRO A 334 22.75 -2.43 -56.30
CA PRO A 334 23.91 -1.93 -55.55
C PRO A 334 24.03 -2.64 -54.19
N GLU A 335 25.26 -2.79 -53.70
CA GLU A 335 25.53 -3.49 -52.44
C GLU A 335 24.88 -2.78 -51.23
N PHE A 336 24.69 -1.46 -51.32
CA PHE A 336 24.13 -0.63 -50.26
C PHE A 336 23.13 0.37 -50.83
N GLU A 337 21.98 0.49 -50.18
CA GLU A 337 20.95 1.49 -50.49
C GLU A 337 20.75 2.44 -49.30
N PRO A 338 20.78 3.77 -49.52
CA PRO A 338 20.49 4.74 -48.47
C PRO A 338 19.02 4.63 -48.04
N ALA A 339 18.77 4.72 -46.73
CA ALA A 339 17.41 4.86 -46.23
C ALA A 339 16.97 6.31 -46.48
N LEU A 340 16.02 6.50 -47.39
CA LEU A 340 15.48 7.81 -47.70
C LEU A 340 14.29 8.10 -46.78
N MET A 341 14.33 9.25 -46.11
CA MET A 341 13.27 9.70 -45.21
C MET A 341 12.06 10.13 -46.03
N GLY A 342 10.90 9.54 -45.71
CA GLY A 342 9.61 9.89 -46.30
C GLY A 342 8.73 10.69 -45.35
N ARG A 343 7.50 10.97 -45.82
CA ARG A 343 6.46 11.59 -45.00
C ARG A 343 6.07 10.69 -43.83
N GLY A 344 5.85 11.28 -42.65
CA GLY A 344 5.52 10.56 -41.42
C GLY A 344 6.75 10.08 -40.67
N SER A 345 6.56 9.14 -39.75
CA SER A 345 7.64 8.61 -38.90
C SER A 345 8.55 7.66 -39.67
N ASN A 346 9.86 7.89 -39.58
CA ASN A 346 10.92 7.05 -40.11
C ASN A 346 11.76 6.53 -38.93
N CYS A 347 11.80 5.22 -38.73
CA CYS A 347 12.50 4.60 -37.62
C CYS A 347 13.90 4.13 -38.05
N ILE A 348 14.94 4.65 -37.39
CA ILE A 348 16.34 4.29 -37.62
C ILE A 348 16.82 3.50 -36.42
N ARG A 349 17.43 2.33 -36.66
CA ARG A 349 18.02 1.48 -35.63
C ARG A 349 19.49 1.26 -35.87
N LEU A 350 20.28 1.37 -34.82
CA LEU A 350 21.73 1.17 -34.87
C LEU A 350 22.26 0.75 -33.50
N SER A 351 23.42 0.10 -33.47
CA SER A 351 24.09 -0.34 -32.24
C SER A 351 25.44 0.34 -32.14
N LEU A 352 25.76 0.88 -30.95
CA LEU A 352 27.04 1.54 -30.68
C LEU A 352 27.75 0.84 -29.51
N PRO A 353 29.09 0.67 -29.58
CA PRO A 353 29.86 0.23 -28.43
C PRO A 353 29.93 1.33 -27.38
N LEU A 354 29.91 0.96 -26.10
CA LEU A 354 30.17 1.84 -24.96
C LEU A 354 31.03 1.07 -23.96
N GLU A 355 32.35 1.21 -24.10
CA GLU A 355 33.31 0.41 -23.33
C GLU A 355 33.36 0.82 -21.85
N SER A 356 33.41 -0.18 -20.97
CA SER A 356 33.54 -0.01 -19.51
C SER A 356 32.52 0.97 -18.91
N PRO A 357 31.21 0.77 -19.14
CA PRO A 357 30.19 1.70 -18.67
C PRO A 357 30.12 1.70 -17.13
N ARG A 358 29.88 2.87 -16.55
CA ARG A 358 29.46 2.99 -15.15
C ARG A 358 27.99 2.65 -15.08
N LEU A 359 27.64 1.68 -14.24
CA LEU A 359 26.26 1.21 -14.15
C LEU A 359 25.39 2.21 -13.39
N TRP A 360 24.15 2.35 -13.82
CA TRP A 360 23.12 2.96 -13.01
C TRP A 360 22.71 1.97 -11.91
N ASP A 361 22.69 2.44 -10.67
CA ASP A 361 22.39 1.65 -9.48
C ASP A 361 21.72 2.52 -8.41
N LEU A 362 21.18 1.91 -7.36
CA LEU A 362 20.43 2.63 -6.32
C LEU A 362 21.31 3.64 -5.56
N GLU A 363 22.57 3.31 -5.30
CA GLU A 363 23.50 4.18 -4.56
C GLU A 363 24.40 5.00 -5.49
N THR A 364 24.59 4.56 -6.73
CA THR A 364 25.42 5.23 -7.74
C THR A 364 24.67 5.35 -9.06
N PRO A 365 23.68 6.26 -9.16
CA PRO A 365 22.84 6.41 -10.35
C PRO A 365 23.60 7.18 -11.46
N TRP A 366 24.62 6.56 -12.05
CA TRP A 366 25.36 7.17 -13.16
C TRP A 366 24.47 7.28 -14.40
N LEU A 367 24.40 8.48 -14.97
CA LEU A 367 23.57 8.79 -16.14
C LEU A 367 24.42 9.28 -17.30
N TYR A 368 23.99 8.93 -18.50
CA TYR A 368 24.57 9.31 -19.77
C TYR A 368 23.58 10.16 -20.57
N GLN A 369 24.10 10.98 -21.46
CA GLN A 369 23.30 11.74 -22.42
C GLN A 369 23.75 11.39 -23.84
N LEU A 370 22.82 10.86 -24.63
CA LEU A 370 22.95 10.77 -26.08
C LEU A 370 22.56 12.11 -26.69
N GLN A 371 23.43 12.66 -27.54
CA GLN A 371 23.15 13.84 -28.37
C GLN A 371 23.12 13.42 -29.83
N VAL A 372 22.03 13.75 -30.50
CA VAL A 372 21.77 13.44 -31.91
C VAL A 372 21.67 14.74 -32.68
N ARG A 373 22.43 14.84 -33.78
CA ARG A 373 22.33 15.91 -34.77
C ARG A 373 21.87 15.30 -36.10
N LEU A 374 20.75 15.77 -36.61
CA LEU A 374 20.20 15.36 -37.89
C LEU A 374 20.69 16.31 -38.98
N LEU A 375 21.37 15.80 -40.01
CA LEU A 375 21.86 16.60 -41.14
C LEU A 375 21.26 16.13 -42.46
N ASP A 376 21.07 17.06 -43.39
CA ASP A 376 20.68 16.72 -44.77
C ASP A 376 21.87 16.22 -45.61
N SER A 377 21.63 16.00 -46.92
CA SER A 377 22.65 15.53 -47.86
C SER A 377 23.78 16.53 -48.13
N ASP A 378 23.58 17.81 -47.80
CA ASP A 378 24.55 18.89 -47.97
C ASP A 378 25.27 19.23 -46.65
N ASP A 379 25.19 18.33 -45.66
CA ASP A 379 25.73 18.48 -44.31
C ASP A 379 25.16 19.68 -43.53
N LYS A 380 23.96 20.17 -43.90
CA LYS A 380 23.28 21.22 -43.14
C LYS A 380 22.52 20.59 -41.97
N LEU A 381 22.75 21.13 -40.78
CA LEU A 381 22.03 20.74 -39.56
C LEU A 381 20.54 21.11 -39.66
N LEU A 382 19.67 20.11 -39.50
CA LEU A 382 18.21 20.24 -39.57
C LEU A 382 17.56 20.28 -38.19
N ASP A 383 17.96 19.40 -37.27
CA ASP A 383 17.39 19.28 -35.93
C ASP A 383 18.37 18.64 -34.96
N THR A 384 18.12 18.82 -33.66
CA THR A 384 18.93 18.25 -32.58
C THR A 384 18.03 17.64 -31.51
N ALA A 385 18.48 16.55 -30.90
CA ALA A 385 17.79 15.92 -29.78
C ALA A 385 18.78 15.39 -28.75
N ALA A 386 18.45 15.52 -27.47
CA ALA A 386 19.21 14.93 -26.37
C ALA A 386 18.34 13.91 -25.62
N ARG A 387 18.93 12.80 -25.20
CA ARG A 387 18.25 11.75 -24.43
C ARG A 387 19.11 11.27 -23.27
N GLN A 388 18.59 11.42 -22.05
CA GLN A 388 19.12 10.80 -20.85
C GLN A 388 18.89 9.28 -20.89
N PHE A 389 19.87 8.50 -20.42
CA PHE A 389 19.73 7.07 -20.16
C PHE A 389 20.71 6.60 -19.08
N GLY A 390 20.46 5.43 -18.49
CA GLY A 390 21.35 4.78 -17.53
C GLY A 390 21.73 3.37 -17.99
N MET A 391 22.99 2.98 -17.79
CA MET A 391 23.46 1.63 -18.11
C MET A 391 23.06 0.67 -16.99
N ARG A 392 21.94 -0.04 -17.14
CA ARG A 392 21.47 -1.06 -16.18
C ARG A 392 20.74 -2.20 -16.86
N SER A 393 20.65 -3.35 -16.20
CA SER A 393 19.67 -4.40 -16.51
C SER A 393 18.71 -4.60 -15.34
N PHE A 394 17.41 -4.74 -15.62
CA PHE A 394 16.42 -5.16 -14.63
C PHE A 394 15.60 -6.31 -15.24
N THR A 395 15.65 -7.50 -14.64
CA THR A 395 15.06 -8.70 -15.22
C THR A 395 14.25 -9.48 -14.18
N GLN A 396 13.34 -10.32 -14.68
CA GLN A 396 12.60 -11.29 -13.88
C GLN A 396 12.83 -12.69 -14.43
N GLU A 397 13.11 -13.63 -13.54
CA GLU A 397 13.15 -15.05 -13.89
C GLU A 397 11.74 -15.55 -14.22
N THR A 398 11.47 -15.89 -15.48
CA THR A 398 10.15 -16.30 -15.96
C THR A 398 10.12 -17.69 -16.60
N GLU A 399 11.29 -18.29 -16.79
CA GLU A 399 11.50 -19.60 -17.41
C GLU A 399 12.66 -20.34 -16.72
N GLY A 400 12.69 -21.67 -16.82
CA GLY A 400 13.77 -22.52 -16.31
C GLY A 400 13.31 -23.54 -15.25
N ASP A 401 14.22 -24.45 -14.87
CA ASP A 401 13.96 -25.53 -13.91
C ASP A 401 14.13 -25.08 -12.44
N ASN A 402 14.59 -23.84 -12.21
CA ASN A 402 14.82 -23.26 -10.88
C ASN A 402 13.51 -22.73 -10.28
N ALA A 403 12.61 -23.62 -9.87
CA ALA A 403 11.43 -23.22 -9.10
C ALA A 403 11.81 -22.84 -7.64
N PRO A 404 11.16 -21.83 -7.04
CA PRO A 404 10.11 -21.00 -7.63
C PRO A 404 10.66 -19.87 -8.54
N LEU A 405 10.00 -19.65 -9.69
CA LEU A 405 10.27 -18.55 -10.64
C LEU A 405 9.85 -17.19 -10.05
N GLY A 406 10.14 -16.10 -10.75
CA GLY A 406 9.63 -14.76 -10.43
C GLY A 406 10.62 -13.84 -9.70
N ARG A 407 11.83 -14.32 -9.37
CA ARG A 407 12.90 -13.51 -8.75
C ARG A 407 13.29 -12.33 -9.62
N PHE A 408 13.58 -11.18 -8.99
CA PHE A 408 14.05 -9.99 -9.70
C PHE A 408 15.56 -9.83 -9.59
N PHE A 409 16.17 -9.25 -10.62
CA PHE A 409 17.60 -8.96 -10.65
C PHE A 409 17.83 -7.52 -11.13
N LEU A 410 18.69 -6.79 -10.42
CA LEU A 410 19.23 -5.50 -10.84
C LEU A 410 20.72 -5.68 -11.12
N ASN A 411 21.16 -5.44 -12.36
CA ASN A 411 22.55 -5.62 -12.78
C ASN A 411 23.08 -7.03 -12.46
N GLY A 412 22.23 -8.05 -12.65
CA GLY A 412 22.53 -9.46 -12.37
C GLY A 412 22.53 -9.85 -10.87
N ARG A 413 22.31 -8.91 -9.96
CA ARG A 413 22.22 -9.15 -8.51
C ARG A 413 20.75 -9.32 -8.11
N GLU A 414 20.45 -10.35 -7.31
CA GLU A 414 19.08 -10.59 -6.84
C GLU A 414 18.60 -9.40 -5.99
N ILE A 415 17.33 -9.02 -6.15
CA ILE A 415 16.73 -7.92 -5.40
C ILE A 415 15.27 -8.24 -5.05
N ARG A 416 14.89 -7.98 -3.80
CA ARG A 416 13.49 -7.96 -3.36
C ARG A 416 13.00 -6.52 -3.36
N LEU A 417 11.82 -6.28 -3.92
CA LEU A 417 11.25 -4.94 -3.99
C LEU A 417 10.51 -4.62 -2.68
N ARG A 418 11.00 -3.63 -1.93
CA ARG A 418 10.43 -3.18 -0.66
C ARG A 418 10.08 -1.72 -0.82
N GLY A 419 8.79 -1.40 -0.79
CA GLY A 419 8.34 -0.13 -1.32
C GLY A 419 7.12 0.43 -0.61
N ALA A 420 6.59 1.46 -1.23
CA ALA A 420 5.36 2.10 -0.83
C ALA A 420 4.61 2.57 -2.07
N ASN A 421 3.30 2.66 -1.93
CA ASN A 421 2.40 3.22 -2.93
C ASN A 421 2.38 4.74 -2.77
N THR A 422 2.44 5.46 -3.90
CA THR A 422 2.29 6.92 -3.95
C THR A 422 1.00 7.28 -4.67
N MET A 423 0.30 8.28 -4.15
CA MET A 423 -0.91 8.83 -4.75
C MET A 423 -0.85 10.36 -4.65
N GLY A 424 -0.69 11.05 -5.78
CA GLY A 424 -0.82 12.51 -5.86
C GLY A 424 0.39 13.32 -5.38
N ASN A 425 1.12 12.88 -4.35
CA ASN A 425 2.05 13.76 -3.63
C ASN A 425 3.24 14.23 -4.50
N ILE A 426 3.78 13.34 -5.34
CA ILE A 426 4.95 13.61 -6.19
C ILE A 426 4.57 14.34 -7.49
N ASP A 427 3.42 14.02 -8.06
CA ASP A 427 2.86 14.66 -9.25
C ASP A 427 2.37 16.09 -8.92
N MET A 428 1.88 16.32 -7.70
CA MET A 428 1.59 17.66 -7.20
C MET A 428 2.83 18.54 -7.03
N CYS A 429 4.00 17.96 -6.67
CA CYS A 429 5.25 18.72 -6.65
C CYS A 429 5.58 19.26 -8.05
N VAL A 430 5.48 18.42 -9.09
CA VAL A 430 5.72 18.85 -10.48
C VAL A 430 4.67 19.84 -10.95
N PHE A 431 3.38 19.60 -10.65
CA PHE A 431 2.28 20.50 -11.00
C PHE A 431 2.47 21.92 -10.41
N ARG A 432 2.99 22.00 -9.17
CA ARG A 432 3.30 23.28 -8.49
C ARG A 432 4.68 23.86 -8.86
N GLY A 433 5.52 23.11 -9.57
CA GLY A 433 6.90 23.50 -9.89
C GLY A 433 7.88 23.41 -8.71
N ASP A 434 7.57 22.62 -7.68
CA ASP A 434 8.37 22.42 -6.47
C ASP A 434 9.28 21.18 -6.58
N PHE A 435 10.33 21.30 -7.38
CA PHE A 435 11.29 20.21 -7.60
C PHE A 435 12.15 19.90 -6.38
N GLU A 436 12.33 20.84 -5.46
CA GLU A 436 13.07 20.58 -4.22
C GLU A 436 12.28 19.65 -3.30
N GLN A 437 10.96 19.88 -3.13
CA GLN A 437 10.10 18.95 -2.40
C GLN A 437 10.03 17.58 -3.09
N LEU A 438 9.96 17.53 -4.43
CA LEU A 438 10.02 16.26 -5.18
C LEU A 438 11.28 15.46 -4.84
N HIS A 439 12.45 16.11 -4.86
CA HIS A 439 13.70 15.47 -4.48
C HIS A 439 13.68 15.00 -3.03
N GLU A 440 13.14 15.80 -2.10
CA GLU A 440 13.05 15.45 -0.69
C GLU A 440 12.12 14.26 -0.44
N ASP A 441 10.97 14.19 -1.11
CA ASP A 441 10.04 13.05 -1.04
C ASP A 441 10.71 11.74 -1.51
N ILE A 442 11.45 11.77 -2.61
CA ILE A 442 12.21 10.62 -3.13
C ILE A 442 13.32 10.22 -2.15
N LEU A 443 14.01 11.19 -1.57
CA LEU A 443 15.05 10.92 -0.58
C LEU A 443 14.48 10.39 0.74
N LEU A 444 13.31 10.85 1.17
CA LEU A 444 12.58 10.30 2.32
C LEU A 444 12.25 8.82 2.09
N ALA A 445 11.82 8.44 0.89
CA ALA A 445 11.60 7.03 0.55
C ALA A 445 12.88 6.19 0.71
N LYS A 446 14.03 6.69 0.22
CA LYS A 446 15.33 6.03 0.40
C LYS A 446 15.73 5.96 1.88
N LEU A 447 15.47 7.01 2.65
CA LEU A 447 15.69 7.02 4.10
C LEU A 447 14.81 5.99 4.81
N THR A 448 13.66 5.61 4.29
CA THR A 448 12.86 4.51 4.85
C THR A 448 13.40 3.11 4.50
N HIS A 449 14.53 3.02 3.78
CA HIS A 449 15.07 1.79 3.17
C HIS A 449 14.22 1.22 2.03
N LEU A 450 13.33 2.03 1.45
CA LEU A 450 12.62 1.66 0.22
C LEU A 450 13.61 1.63 -0.94
N ASN A 451 13.46 0.64 -1.81
CA ASN A 451 14.19 0.56 -3.08
C ASN A 451 13.29 0.78 -4.29
N PHE A 452 11.97 0.83 -4.10
CA PHE A 452 11.03 1.23 -5.15
C PHE A 452 9.82 2.00 -4.60
N LEU A 453 9.19 2.78 -5.49
CA LEU A 453 7.85 3.32 -5.31
C LEU A 453 6.92 2.78 -6.41
N ARG A 454 5.68 2.49 -6.04
CA ARG A 454 4.62 2.16 -6.99
C ARG A 454 3.81 3.43 -7.27
N LEU A 455 3.91 3.91 -8.51
CA LEU A 455 3.05 4.95 -9.08
C LEU A 455 1.68 4.32 -9.29
N THR A 456 0.91 4.30 -8.20
CA THR A 456 -0.27 3.48 -8.08
C THR A 456 -1.31 4.00 -9.05
N GLN A 457 -1.77 3.12 -9.94
CA GLN A 457 -2.91 3.35 -10.81
C GLN A 457 -2.80 4.53 -11.81
N HIS A 458 -1.61 5.10 -12.09
CA HIS A 458 -1.41 6.00 -13.23
C HIS A 458 0.07 6.28 -13.59
N PRO A 459 0.39 6.62 -14.85
CA PRO A 459 1.62 7.31 -15.21
C PRO A 459 1.60 8.78 -14.79
N VAL A 460 2.77 9.31 -14.43
CA VAL A 460 2.95 10.70 -13.96
C VAL A 460 3.81 11.52 -14.94
N GLN A 461 4.13 12.75 -14.61
CA GLN A 461 4.96 13.63 -15.45
C GLN A 461 6.41 13.11 -15.57
N PRO A 462 7.08 13.26 -16.74
CA PRO A 462 8.47 12.83 -16.96
C PRO A 462 9.46 13.28 -15.88
N GLU A 463 9.27 14.48 -15.33
CA GLU A 463 10.14 15.07 -14.31
C GLU A 463 10.23 14.22 -13.03
N VAL A 464 9.18 13.46 -12.68
CA VAL A 464 9.22 12.51 -11.56
C VAL A 464 10.19 11.36 -11.85
N TYR A 465 10.13 10.80 -13.06
CA TYR A 465 11.03 9.73 -13.49
C TYR A 465 12.47 10.22 -13.59
N GLU A 466 12.70 11.42 -14.12
CA GLU A 466 14.03 12.04 -14.17
C GLU A 466 14.62 12.27 -12.78
N ALA A 467 13.80 12.70 -11.81
CA ALA A 467 14.23 12.84 -10.43
C ALA A 467 14.61 11.48 -9.81
N CYS A 468 13.80 10.44 -10.05
CA CYS A 468 14.10 9.08 -9.59
C CYS A 468 15.34 8.47 -10.27
N ASP A 469 15.56 8.77 -11.56
CA ASP A 469 16.76 8.38 -12.29
C ASP A 469 18.00 8.98 -11.63
N ARG A 470 17.97 10.28 -11.28
CA ARG A 470 19.11 10.98 -10.67
C ARG A 470 19.34 10.60 -9.21
N LEU A 471 18.29 10.21 -8.49
CA LEU A 471 18.35 9.86 -7.07
C LEU A 471 18.46 8.36 -6.80
N GLY A 472 18.36 7.51 -7.83
CA GLY A 472 18.56 6.06 -7.72
C GLY A 472 17.43 5.36 -6.96
N LEU A 473 16.18 5.54 -7.38
CA LEU A 473 15.01 4.86 -6.82
C LEU A 473 14.24 4.16 -7.94
N LEU A 474 13.89 2.88 -7.77
CA LEU A 474 13.12 2.16 -8.80
C LEU A 474 11.66 2.58 -8.77
N LEU A 475 11.01 2.48 -9.91
CA LEU A 475 9.59 2.78 -10.07
C LEU A 475 8.87 1.57 -10.69
N GLN A 476 7.72 1.28 -10.12
CA GLN A 476 6.65 0.55 -10.81
C GLN A 476 5.64 1.58 -11.34
N THR A 477 5.26 1.50 -12.61
CA THR A 477 4.22 2.37 -13.20
C THR A 477 3.01 1.56 -13.61
N ASP A 478 1.85 1.95 -13.12
CA ASP A 478 0.60 1.29 -13.48
C ASP A 478 -0.10 2.03 -14.62
N LEU A 479 -0.75 1.28 -15.50
CA LEU A 479 -1.76 1.79 -16.41
C LEU A 479 -3.00 2.22 -15.59
N PRO A 480 -3.74 3.27 -15.97
CA PRO A 480 -4.83 3.79 -15.15
C PRO A 480 -6.13 2.99 -15.28
N LEU A 481 -6.06 1.72 -14.86
CA LEU A 481 -7.19 0.79 -14.77
C LEU A 481 -7.36 0.26 -13.35
N PHE A 482 -8.62 0.19 -12.92
CA PHE A 482 -9.02 -0.38 -11.64
C PHE A 482 -10.30 -1.19 -11.82
N ALA A 483 -10.35 -2.40 -11.25
CA ALA A 483 -11.47 -3.33 -11.22
C ALA A 483 -12.02 -3.83 -12.57
N THR A 484 -12.21 -2.99 -13.59
CA THR A 484 -12.91 -3.40 -14.82
C THR A 484 -12.38 -2.66 -16.04
N ILE A 485 -12.68 -3.19 -17.23
CA ILE A 485 -12.44 -2.54 -18.51
C ILE A 485 -13.73 -2.55 -19.31
N ARG A 486 -14.14 -1.38 -19.82
CA ARG A 486 -15.28 -1.24 -20.74
C ARG A 486 -15.00 -1.96 -22.05
N SER A 487 -15.94 -2.76 -22.55
CA SER A 487 -15.70 -3.60 -23.74
C SER A 487 -15.35 -2.78 -24.99
N ASN A 488 -15.89 -1.56 -25.13
CA ASN A 488 -15.58 -0.64 -26.23
C ASN A 488 -14.24 0.09 -26.07
N GLN A 489 -13.67 0.11 -24.86
CA GLN A 489 -12.37 0.72 -24.55
C GLN A 489 -11.20 -0.26 -24.65
N PHE A 490 -11.45 -1.55 -24.96
CA PHE A 490 -10.43 -2.60 -25.03
C PHE A 490 -9.20 -2.20 -25.87
N LEU A 491 -9.40 -1.74 -27.10
CA LEU A 491 -8.29 -1.37 -27.99
C LEU A 491 -7.61 -0.08 -27.56
N GLU A 492 -8.36 0.84 -26.97
CA GLU A 492 -7.82 2.09 -26.44
C GLU A 492 -6.93 1.82 -25.22
N CYS A 493 -7.30 0.89 -24.34
CA CYS A 493 -6.42 0.46 -23.24
C CYS A 493 -5.11 -0.18 -23.74
N VAL A 494 -5.15 -0.96 -24.83
CA VAL A 494 -3.92 -1.52 -25.44
C VAL A 494 -3.04 -0.41 -26.01
N ARG A 495 -3.66 0.57 -26.69
CA ARG A 495 -2.96 1.75 -27.23
C ARG A 495 -2.33 2.60 -26.11
N GLN A 496 -3.03 2.80 -25.00
CA GLN A 496 -2.51 3.51 -23.84
C GLN A 496 -1.41 2.72 -23.10
N ALA A 497 -1.44 1.39 -23.09
CA ALA A 497 -0.31 0.58 -22.60
C ALA A 497 0.98 0.81 -23.42
N GLU A 498 0.85 0.94 -24.74
CA GLU A 498 1.96 1.31 -25.62
C GLU A 498 2.45 2.75 -25.33
N ALA A 499 1.53 3.70 -25.17
CA ALA A 499 1.84 5.09 -24.86
C ALA A 499 2.55 5.24 -23.51
N MET A 500 2.12 4.47 -22.50
CA MET A 500 2.77 4.41 -21.18
C MET A 500 4.23 3.94 -21.34
N GLU A 501 4.48 2.87 -22.07
CA GLU A 501 5.86 2.41 -22.26
C GLU A 501 6.70 3.44 -23.02
N ARG A 502 6.15 4.13 -24.03
CA ARG A 502 6.87 5.21 -24.72
C ARG A 502 7.24 6.36 -23.79
N LEU A 503 6.37 6.68 -22.83
CA LEU A 503 6.64 7.70 -21.79
C LEU A 503 7.77 7.25 -20.85
N VAL A 504 7.77 6.00 -20.39
CA VAL A 504 8.64 5.55 -19.28
C VAL A 504 9.92 4.83 -19.71
N ARG A 505 10.02 4.34 -20.96
CA ARG A 505 11.13 3.47 -21.42
C ARG A 505 12.52 4.08 -21.33
N ALA A 506 12.62 5.40 -21.43
CA ALA A 506 13.89 6.12 -21.38
C ALA A 506 14.51 6.15 -19.97
N HIS A 507 13.71 5.88 -18.94
CA HIS A 507 14.09 6.10 -17.55
C HIS A 507 14.65 4.82 -16.91
N PRO A 508 15.94 4.76 -16.53
CA PRO A 508 16.51 3.61 -15.83
C PRO A 508 15.83 3.32 -14.48
N SER A 509 15.21 4.32 -13.83
CA SER A 509 14.38 4.12 -12.64
C SER A 509 13.13 3.28 -12.90
N SER A 510 12.52 3.39 -14.09
CA SER A 510 11.37 2.57 -14.46
C SER A 510 11.80 1.11 -14.55
N ALA A 511 11.39 0.29 -13.57
CA ALA A 511 11.79 -1.10 -13.44
C ALA A 511 10.70 -2.04 -13.96
N LEU A 512 9.45 -1.74 -13.61
CA LEU A 512 8.31 -2.62 -13.85
C LEU A 512 7.09 -1.79 -14.27
N VAL A 513 6.24 -2.38 -15.10
CA VAL A 513 4.91 -1.81 -15.39
C VAL A 513 3.82 -2.79 -15.00
N SER A 514 2.65 -2.28 -14.60
CA SER A 514 1.45 -3.08 -14.39
C SER A 514 0.24 -2.55 -15.13
N PHE A 515 -0.76 -3.40 -15.39
CA PHE A 515 -1.90 -2.99 -16.23
C PHE A 515 -3.17 -2.68 -15.46
N ILE A 516 -3.50 -3.42 -14.40
CA ILE A 516 -4.77 -3.22 -13.69
C ILE A 516 -4.63 -3.54 -12.21
N ASN A 517 -5.30 -2.73 -11.40
CA ASN A 517 -5.41 -2.92 -9.96
C ASN A 517 -6.73 -3.65 -9.62
N GLU A 518 -6.68 -4.66 -8.76
CA GLU A 518 -7.83 -5.37 -8.17
C GLU A 518 -8.99 -5.70 -9.14
N PRO A 519 -8.74 -6.47 -10.21
CA PRO A 519 -9.74 -6.75 -11.24
C PRO A 519 -10.95 -7.56 -10.72
N PHE A 520 -12.12 -7.29 -11.29
CA PHE A 520 -13.37 -8.03 -11.08
C PHE A 520 -13.59 -9.01 -12.22
N PRO A 521 -13.34 -10.31 -12.02
CA PRO A 521 -13.36 -11.29 -13.12
C PRO A 521 -14.75 -11.50 -13.73
N SER A 522 -15.81 -11.19 -12.98
CA SER A 522 -17.21 -11.39 -13.39
C SER A 522 -17.82 -10.15 -14.04
N ALA A 523 -17.00 -9.26 -14.62
CA ALA A 523 -17.45 -8.06 -15.33
C ALA A 523 -18.41 -7.19 -14.48
N ARG A 524 -18.22 -7.12 -13.16
CA ARG A 524 -19.12 -6.45 -12.18
C ARG A 524 -20.61 -6.83 -12.35
N ALA A 525 -20.90 -8.09 -12.69
CA ALA A 525 -22.24 -8.56 -13.05
C ALA A 525 -22.93 -7.78 -14.19
N LYS A 526 -22.14 -7.05 -14.99
CA LYS A 526 -22.54 -6.26 -16.16
C LYS A 526 -21.74 -6.73 -17.40
N PRO A 527 -21.83 -8.01 -17.81
CA PRO A 527 -21.07 -8.55 -18.95
C PRO A 527 -21.43 -7.94 -20.31
N HIS A 528 -22.53 -7.18 -20.37
CA HIS A 528 -22.91 -6.40 -21.55
C HIS A 528 -22.15 -5.05 -21.66
N ARG A 529 -21.40 -4.66 -20.62
CA ARG A 529 -20.67 -3.39 -20.52
C ARG A 529 -19.17 -3.56 -20.33
N PHE A 530 -18.77 -4.59 -19.60
CA PHE A 530 -17.38 -4.82 -19.22
C PHE A 530 -16.87 -6.16 -19.71
N ILE A 531 -15.55 -6.25 -19.86
CA ILE A 531 -14.91 -7.52 -20.20
C ILE A 531 -14.86 -8.44 -18.97
N ASP A 532 -14.96 -9.75 -19.20
CA ASP A 532 -14.75 -10.77 -18.17
C ASP A 532 -13.26 -11.19 -18.07
N ARG A 533 -12.96 -12.14 -17.18
CA ARG A 533 -11.59 -12.63 -16.99
C ARG A 533 -10.96 -13.23 -18.25
N GLU A 534 -11.71 -13.96 -19.08
CA GLU A 534 -11.15 -14.59 -20.28
C GLU A 534 -10.73 -13.51 -21.29
N GLN A 535 -11.60 -12.53 -21.51
CA GLN A 535 -11.32 -11.38 -22.36
C GLN A 535 -10.17 -10.52 -21.81
N MET A 536 -10.04 -10.41 -20.49
CA MET A 536 -8.94 -9.69 -19.84
C MET A 536 -7.59 -10.37 -20.01
N GLU A 537 -7.51 -11.71 -20.07
CA GLU A 537 -6.26 -12.40 -20.43
C GLU A 537 -5.85 -12.10 -21.89
N VAL A 538 -6.81 -11.95 -22.80
CA VAL A 538 -6.53 -11.49 -24.18
C VAL A 538 -6.00 -10.06 -24.17
N PHE A 539 -6.59 -9.17 -23.37
CA PHE A 539 -6.06 -7.82 -23.16
C PHE A 539 -4.62 -7.86 -22.65
N PHE A 540 -4.32 -8.63 -21.60
CA PHE A 540 -2.97 -8.75 -21.06
C PHE A 540 -1.97 -9.26 -22.09
N GLN A 541 -2.34 -10.21 -22.93
CA GLN A 541 -1.47 -10.66 -24.03
C GLN A 541 -1.16 -9.51 -25.01
N MET A 542 -2.18 -8.78 -25.46
CA MET A 542 -2.01 -7.69 -26.41
C MET A 542 -1.23 -6.51 -25.83
N ALA A 543 -1.54 -6.11 -24.60
CA ALA A 543 -0.83 -5.05 -23.88
C ALA A 543 0.66 -5.41 -23.70
N ARG A 544 0.99 -6.66 -23.33
CA ARG A 544 2.38 -7.11 -23.26
C ARG A 544 3.10 -7.05 -24.59
N MET A 545 2.44 -7.45 -25.69
CA MET A 545 3.02 -7.35 -27.02
C MET A 545 3.29 -5.90 -27.43
N ALA A 546 2.35 -4.99 -27.12
CA ALA A 546 2.52 -3.56 -27.37
C ALA A 546 3.69 -2.97 -26.56
N VAL A 547 3.77 -3.27 -25.26
CA VAL A 547 4.88 -2.86 -24.39
C VAL A 547 6.21 -3.44 -24.88
N ARG A 548 6.30 -4.76 -25.12
CA ARG A 548 7.54 -5.43 -25.57
C ARG A 548 8.01 -4.95 -26.94
N ARG A 549 7.12 -4.44 -27.79
CA ARG A 549 7.51 -3.79 -29.06
C ARG A 549 8.24 -2.47 -28.82
N GLN A 550 7.81 -1.70 -27.82
CA GLN A 550 8.44 -0.42 -27.47
C GLN A 550 9.68 -0.59 -26.59
N ASN A 551 9.71 -1.63 -25.74
CA ASN A 551 10.84 -1.99 -24.89
C ASN A 551 10.84 -3.50 -24.59
N PRO A 552 11.70 -4.30 -25.25
CA PRO A 552 11.71 -5.75 -25.09
C PRO A 552 12.22 -6.23 -23.73
N ASP A 553 12.91 -5.38 -22.95
CA ASP A 553 13.48 -5.75 -21.64
C ASP A 553 12.52 -5.48 -20.46
N ARG A 554 11.35 -4.90 -20.73
CA ARG A 554 10.42 -4.49 -19.68
C ARG A 554 9.90 -5.71 -18.90
N VAL A 555 10.10 -5.68 -17.59
CA VAL A 555 9.39 -6.56 -16.66
C VAL A 555 7.94 -6.08 -16.52
N ILE A 556 6.98 -7.00 -16.64
CA ILE A 556 5.55 -6.70 -16.66
C ILE A 556 4.83 -7.55 -15.63
N LYS A 557 3.99 -6.91 -14.81
CA LYS A 557 3.05 -7.54 -13.90
C LYS A 557 1.64 -7.28 -14.42
N ASN A 558 0.90 -8.31 -14.84
CA ASN A 558 -0.41 -8.08 -15.44
C ASN A 558 -1.41 -7.42 -14.47
N VAL A 559 -1.43 -7.91 -13.23
CA VAL A 559 -2.37 -7.49 -12.18
C VAL A 559 -1.61 -7.17 -10.91
N ASP A 560 -1.95 -6.04 -10.29
CA ASP A 560 -1.61 -5.72 -8.91
C ASP A 560 -2.83 -5.97 -8.01
N GLY A 561 -2.69 -6.84 -6.99
CA GLY A 561 -3.84 -7.30 -6.20
C GLY A 561 -4.82 -8.23 -6.92
N ASP A 562 -4.39 -9.42 -7.35
CA ASP A 562 -5.27 -10.41 -7.96
C ASP A 562 -5.99 -11.24 -6.89
N TYR A 563 -7.31 -11.07 -6.75
CA TYR A 563 -8.14 -11.83 -5.81
C TYR A 563 -8.73 -13.11 -6.42
N ASP A 564 -8.69 -13.24 -7.75
CA ASP A 564 -9.38 -14.29 -8.49
C ASP A 564 -8.57 -14.79 -9.68
N PRO A 565 -8.29 -16.09 -9.70
CA PRO A 565 -6.93 -16.67 -9.69
C PRO A 565 -5.87 -15.92 -10.53
N PRO A 566 -4.58 -16.03 -10.15
CA PRO A 566 -3.47 -15.35 -10.80
C PRO A 566 -3.39 -15.55 -12.31
N THR A 567 -2.97 -14.48 -12.99
CA THR A 567 -2.82 -14.44 -14.45
C THR A 567 -1.95 -15.57 -15.02
N GLY A 568 -2.24 -15.95 -16.27
CA GLY A 568 -1.60 -17.09 -16.93
C GLY A 568 -0.07 -16.95 -17.02
N GLU A 569 0.44 -15.74 -17.22
CA GLU A 569 1.87 -15.43 -17.31
C GLU A 569 2.28 -14.38 -16.27
N GLY A 570 3.50 -14.50 -15.74
CA GLY A 570 4.04 -13.58 -14.75
C GLY A 570 3.77 -14.01 -13.30
N MET A 571 4.28 -13.19 -12.39
CA MET A 571 4.26 -13.41 -10.95
C MET A 571 2.90 -13.00 -10.36
N PRO A 572 2.28 -13.85 -9.50
CA PRO A 572 1.08 -13.50 -8.76
C PRO A 572 1.34 -12.40 -7.73
N ASP A 573 0.30 -11.64 -7.42
CA ASP A 573 0.32 -10.64 -6.35
C ASP A 573 -1.06 -10.51 -5.73
N ASN A 574 -1.11 -10.19 -4.44
CA ASN A 574 -2.33 -10.01 -3.69
C ASN A 574 -2.31 -8.68 -2.93
N HIS A 575 -3.48 -8.13 -2.62
CA HIS A 575 -3.56 -7.07 -1.61
C HIS A 575 -3.98 -7.67 -0.28
N CYS A 576 -3.44 -7.16 0.82
CA CYS A 576 -3.66 -7.70 2.15
C CYS A 576 -3.84 -6.59 3.18
N TYR A 577 -5.09 -6.29 3.50
CA TYR A 577 -5.49 -5.31 4.52
C TYR A 577 -5.99 -5.99 5.79
N CYS A 578 -5.51 -7.19 6.13
CA CYS A 578 -6.04 -7.98 7.24
C CYS A 578 -5.91 -7.30 8.62
N GLY A 579 -5.03 -6.30 8.75
CA GLY A 579 -4.89 -5.43 9.93
C GLY A 579 -5.86 -4.24 9.97
N TRP A 580 -6.73 -4.08 8.97
CA TRP A 580 -7.74 -3.02 8.89
C TRP A 580 -9.11 -3.57 8.53
N TYR A 581 -9.23 -4.24 7.39
CA TYR A 581 -10.41 -5.02 6.98
C TYR A 581 -10.23 -6.46 7.49
N ILE A 582 -10.98 -6.86 8.52
CA ILE A 582 -10.76 -8.15 9.17
C ILE A 582 -10.90 -9.31 8.16
N GLY A 583 -9.90 -10.20 8.15
CA GLY A 583 -9.90 -11.41 7.32
C GLY A 583 -9.67 -11.13 5.83
N HIS A 584 -9.35 -9.89 5.46
CA HIS A 584 -9.01 -9.52 4.09
C HIS A 584 -7.84 -10.33 3.56
N GLY A 585 -8.13 -11.19 2.59
CA GLY A 585 -7.16 -12.11 2.00
C GLY A 585 -6.75 -13.23 2.95
N VAL A 586 -6.20 -12.90 4.12
CA VAL A 586 -5.74 -13.86 5.14
C VAL A 586 -6.10 -13.38 6.56
N ASP A 587 -6.27 -14.30 7.50
CA ASP A 587 -6.40 -13.95 8.92
C ASP A 587 -5.09 -13.36 9.47
N LEU A 588 -5.18 -12.31 10.30
CA LEU A 588 -4.01 -11.61 10.87
C LEU A 588 -3.14 -12.53 11.73
N GLY A 589 -3.77 -13.41 12.51
CA GLY A 589 -3.08 -14.38 13.35
C GLY A 589 -2.37 -15.46 12.52
N TYR A 590 -3.04 -15.94 11.48
CA TYR A 590 -2.44 -16.88 10.53
C TYR A 590 -1.26 -16.26 9.75
N LEU A 591 -1.38 -15.01 9.29
CA LEU A 591 -0.28 -14.27 8.68
C LEU A 591 0.91 -14.13 9.64
N HIS A 592 0.64 -13.71 10.88
CA HIS A 592 1.66 -13.59 11.92
C HIS A 592 2.38 -14.91 12.17
N HIS A 593 1.66 -16.02 12.19
CA HIS A 593 2.21 -17.38 12.30
C HIS A 593 3.15 -17.76 11.17
N GLY A 594 3.01 -17.12 9.99
CA GLY A 594 3.78 -17.43 8.78
C GLY A 594 2.92 -17.96 7.64
N GLY A 595 1.60 -18.02 7.80
CA GLY A 595 0.63 -18.38 6.78
C GLY A 595 0.50 -17.35 5.67
N TRP A 596 0.07 -17.79 4.48
CA TRP A 596 -0.22 -16.93 3.34
C TRP A 596 -1.42 -17.46 2.57
N MET A 597 -1.97 -16.63 1.69
CA MET A 597 -3.03 -17.01 0.76
C MET A 597 -2.53 -18.03 -0.28
N PRO A 598 -3.41 -18.81 -0.91
CA PRO A 598 -3.06 -19.63 -2.06
C PRO A 598 -2.49 -18.79 -3.22
N VAL A 599 -1.40 -19.26 -3.83
CA VAL A 599 -0.70 -18.59 -4.94
C VAL A 599 -0.48 -19.53 -6.12
N LYS A 600 0.00 -18.97 -7.23
CA LYS A 600 0.40 -19.73 -8.42
C LYS A 600 1.54 -20.70 -8.09
N PRO A 601 1.39 -22.02 -8.32
CA PRO A 601 2.42 -22.99 -7.99
C PRO A 601 3.76 -22.74 -8.69
N GLY A 602 4.86 -22.91 -7.97
CA GLY A 602 6.21 -22.74 -8.53
C GLY A 602 6.60 -21.29 -8.86
N TRP A 603 5.91 -20.29 -8.30
CA TRP A 603 6.23 -18.87 -8.44
C TRP A 603 6.42 -18.20 -7.07
N HIS A 604 7.30 -17.21 -7.02
CA HIS A 604 7.28 -16.17 -6.00
C HIS A 604 6.00 -15.36 -6.11
N TYR A 605 5.70 -14.55 -5.09
CA TYR A 605 4.50 -13.74 -5.02
C TYR A 605 4.79 -12.37 -4.39
N GLY A 606 3.84 -11.46 -4.57
CA GLY A 606 3.91 -10.12 -4.00
C GLY A 606 2.70 -9.73 -3.15
N CYS A 607 2.86 -8.64 -2.41
CA CYS A 607 1.79 -7.93 -1.73
C CYS A 607 1.77 -6.45 -2.14
N GLY A 608 1.09 -6.13 -3.25
CA GLY A 608 1.04 -4.78 -3.83
C GLY A 608 0.56 -3.69 -2.89
N GLU A 609 -0.36 -4.05 -1.98
CA GLU A 609 -0.90 -3.13 -1.00
C GLU A 609 -1.17 -3.82 0.35
N PHE A 610 -0.77 -3.13 1.42
CA PHE A 610 -1.17 -3.43 2.79
C PHE A 610 -1.08 -2.15 3.64
N GLY A 611 -1.79 -2.10 4.75
CA GLY A 611 -1.72 -0.95 5.66
C GLY A 611 -2.92 -0.85 6.57
N SER A 612 -2.93 0.22 7.37
CA SER A 612 -4.01 0.59 8.28
C SER A 612 -4.14 2.11 8.31
N GLU A 613 -5.36 2.61 8.53
CA GLU A 613 -5.56 4.03 8.78
C GLU A 613 -4.87 4.45 10.09
N GLY A 614 -4.35 5.67 10.10
CA GLY A 614 -3.84 6.36 11.28
C GLY A 614 -4.08 7.85 11.08
N LEU A 615 -4.80 8.47 12.01
CA LEU A 615 -5.20 9.87 11.91
C LEU A 615 -3.98 10.80 11.80
N ASP A 616 -4.15 11.94 11.14
CA ASP A 616 -3.09 12.95 11.03
C ASP A 616 -2.64 13.52 12.38
N PRO A 617 -1.39 14.00 12.48
CA PRO A 617 -0.96 14.74 13.66
C PRO A 617 -1.84 15.96 13.93
N LEU A 618 -2.05 16.28 15.21
CA LEU A 618 -2.90 17.39 15.64
C LEU A 618 -2.57 18.72 14.94
N ALA A 619 -1.28 19.02 14.75
CA ALA A 619 -0.84 20.24 14.08
C ALA A 619 -1.31 20.33 12.61
N THR A 620 -1.36 19.20 11.92
CA THR A 620 -1.82 19.12 10.52
C THR A 620 -3.34 19.27 10.46
N MET A 621 -4.07 18.61 11.37
CA MET A 621 -5.52 18.79 11.47
C MET A 621 -5.91 20.23 11.77
N GLN A 622 -5.23 20.88 12.74
CA GLN A 622 -5.50 22.28 13.11
C GLN A 622 -5.22 23.29 11.99
N GLU A 623 -4.23 23.01 11.14
CA GLU A 623 -3.84 23.91 10.06
C GLU A 623 -4.76 23.80 8.84
N PHE A 624 -5.14 22.58 8.47
CA PHE A 624 -5.83 22.36 7.21
C PHE A 624 -7.31 22.02 7.36
N TYR A 625 -7.72 21.25 8.37
CA TYR A 625 -9.07 20.70 8.39
C TYR A 625 -10.13 21.80 8.57
N PRO A 626 -11.33 21.62 8.00
CA PRO A 626 -12.48 22.47 8.28
C PRO A 626 -12.70 22.64 9.78
N ALA A 627 -12.97 23.88 10.21
CA ALA A 627 -13.12 24.20 11.63
C ALA A 627 -14.27 23.41 12.29
N GLU A 628 -15.29 23.03 11.52
CA GLU A 628 -16.40 22.18 11.95
C GLU A 628 -16.04 20.71 12.20
N TRP A 629 -14.88 20.24 11.72
CA TRP A 629 -14.36 18.90 12.02
C TRP A 629 -13.54 18.86 13.30
N LEU A 630 -13.12 20.02 13.80
CA LEU A 630 -12.35 20.14 15.03
C LEU A 630 -13.27 20.35 16.24
N PRO A 631 -12.87 19.92 17.44
CA PRO A 631 -13.60 20.21 18.68
C PRO A 631 -13.86 21.71 18.85
N ALA A 632 -15.08 22.08 19.26
CA ALA A 632 -15.43 23.48 19.50
C ALA A 632 -14.66 24.04 20.71
N ASN A 633 -14.01 25.20 20.53
CA ASN A 633 -13.29 25.89 21.61
C ASN A 633 -14.17 26.06 22.87
N GLY A 634 -13.90 25.27 23.93
CA GLY A 634 -14.48 25.43 25.26
C GLY A 634 -15.69 24.54 25.62
N GLN A 635 -16.08 23.56 24.80
CA GLN A 635 -16.91 22.43 25.25
C GLN A 635 -16.03 21.19 25.37
N GLY A 636 -16.22 20.40 26.43
CA GLY A 636 -15.31 19.30 26.76
C GLY A 636 -15.12 18.34 25.59
N ASP A 637 -13.87 17.98 25.31
CA ASP A 637 -13.42 17.15 24.20
C ASP A 637 -13.98 15.70 24.23
N GLY A 638 -14.71 15.34 25.30
CA GLY A 638 -15.06 13.97 25.71
C GLY A 638 -15.96 13.16 24.77
N ASP A 639 -16.55 13.79 23.74
CA ASP A 639 -17.50 13.17 22.81
C ASP A 639 -17.10 13.37 21.33
N TRP A 640 -15.87 13.85 21.04
CA TRP A 640 -15.42 13.99 19.65
C TRP A 640 -15.20 12.61 19.00
N SER A 641 -15.58 12.46 17.74
CA SER A 641 -15.39 11.24 16.93
C SER A 641 -14.83 11.60 15.56
N PRO A 642 -13.91 10.81 14.99
CA PRO A 642 -13.42 10.99 13.62
C PRO A 642 -14.50 10.78 12.55
N ASP A 643 -15.72 10.35 12.91
CA ASP A 643 -16.87 10.27 11.98
C ASP A 643 -17.27 11.63 11.37
N VAL A 644 -16.77 12.75 11.92
CA VAL A 644 -16.92 14.09 11.33
C VAL A 644 -16.00 14.30 10.13
N ILE A 645 -14.89 13.56 10.05
CA ILE A 645 -13.92 13.62 8.96
C ILE A 645 -14.47 12.80 7.79
N THR A 646 -14.53 13.42 6.61
CA THR A 646 -15.11 12.78 5.43
C THR A 646 -14.34 11.50 5.07
N ARG A 647 -15.07 10.38 4.94
CA ARG A 647 -14.57 9.01 4.66
C ARG A 647 -13.68 8.36 5.71
N ALA A 648 -13.30 9.02 6.80
CA ALA A 648 -12.47 8.40 7.84
C ALA A 648 -13.11 7.13 8.41
N GLN A 649 -12.31 6.10 8.62
CA GLN A 649 -12.76 4.78 9.06
C GLN A 649 -12.39 4.47 10.51
N SER A 650 -11.53 5.27 11.15
CA SER A 650 -11.13 5.08 12.56
C SER A 650 -12.34 5.05 13.49
N GLY A 651 -13.35 5.87 13.23
CA GLY A 651 -14.60 5.94 13.99
C GLY A 651 -15.35 4.61 13.99
N PRO A 652 -15.76 4.05 12.83
CA PRO A 652 -16.41 2.75 12.80
C PRO A 652 -15.48 1.57 13.14
N PHE A 653 -14.18 1.64 12.85
CA PHE A 653 -13.28 0.48 12.93
C PHE A 653 -12.53 0.33 14.25
N HIS A 654 -12.54 1.33 15.14
CA HIS A 654 -11.91 1.16 16.45
C HIS A 654 -12.45 -0.08 17.18
N TYR A 655 -13.76 -0.36 17.07
CA TYR A 655 -14.41 -1.53 17.68
C TYR A 655 -13.73 -2.86 17.33
N LEU A 656 -13.00 -2.91 16.22
CA LEU A 656 -12.28 -4.08 15.72
C LEU A 656 -10.88 -4.24 16.31
N TRP A 657 -10.31 -3.16 16.85
CA TRP A 657 -8.87 -3.03 17.02
C TRP A 657 -8.42 -2.43 18.35
N TYR A 658 -9.17 -1.48 18.91
CA TYR A 658 -8.81 -0.75 20.12
C TYR A 658 -10.05 -0.14 20.85
N PRO A 659 -9.93 0.16 22.15
CA PRO A 659 -11.02 0.75 22.93
C PRO A 659 -11.47 2.10 22.37
N THR A 660 -12.73 2.49 22.61
CA THR A 660 -13.28 3.80 22.21
C THR A 660 -12.54 4.94 22.92
N PRO A 661 -11.80 5.78 22.18
CA PRO A 661 -11.17 6.98 22.73
C PRO A 661 -12.20 8.08 23.03
N ARG A 662 -11.83 9.02 23.90
CA ARG A 662 -12.74 10.08 24.38
C ARG A 662 -12.39 11.48 23.90
N SER A 663 -11.16 11.75 23.47
CA SER A 663 -10.77 13.06 22.93
C SER A 663 -10.09 12.92 21.57
N LEU A 664 -9.99 14.04 20.84
CA LEU A 664 -9.24 14.11 19.59
C LEU A 664 -7.81 13.53 19.72
N GLU A 665 -7.08 13.88 20.77
CA GLU A 665 -5.72 13.38 21.01
C GLU A 665 -5.70 11.89 21.31
N GLU A 666 -6.63 11.38 22.12
CA GLU A 666 -6.73 9.94 22.40
C GLU A 666 -7.05 9.16 21.11
N TRP A 667 -7.88 9.72 20.21
CA TRP A 667 -8.15 9.16 18.89
C TRP A 667 -6.91 9.12 18.00
N ILE A 668 -6.13 10.20 17.97
CA ILE A 668 -4.87 10.26 17.22
C ILE A 668 -3.89 9.22 17.78
N GLU A 669 -3.71 9.15 19.10
CA GLU A 669 -2.80 8.20 19.75
C GLU A 669 -3.22 6.75 19.49
N ALA A 670 -4.50 6.41 19.69
CA ALA A 670 -4.99 5.05 19.52
C ALA A 670 -4.91 4.57 18.07
N SER A 671 -5.29 5.42 17.11
CA SER A 671 -5.23 5.09 15.69
C SER A 671 -3.79 4.96 15.18
N GLN A 672 -2.89 5.86 15.55
CA GLN A 672 -1.47 5.77 15.17
C GLN A 672 -0.76 4.59 15.85
N SER A 673 -1.10 4.26 17.10
CA SER A 673 -0.57 3.08 17.79
C SER A 673 -1.00 1.78 17.12
N HIS A 674 -2.25 1.71 16.64
CA HIS A 674 -2.73 0.57 15.85
C HIS A 674 -2.03 0.49 14.49
N GLN A 675 -1.89 1.62 13.79
CA GLN A 675 -1.16 1.70 12.53
C GLN A 675 0.30 1.22 12.70
N GLU A 676 0.98 1.63 13.77
CA GLU A 676 2.32 1.19 14.11
C GLU A 676 2.40 -0.33 14.34
N TRP A 677 1.50 -0.87 15.17
CA TRP A 677 1.43 -2.29 15.47
C TRP A 677 1.24 -3.14 14.21
N ILE A 678 0.30 -2.76 13.34
CA ILE A 678 0.01 -3.46 12.09
C ILE A 678 1.19 -3.35 11.11
N THR A 679 1.78 -2.16 10.98
CA THR A 679 2.94 -1.93 10.12
C THR A 679 4.09 -2.84 10.50
N ARG A 680 4.38 -3.00 11.81
CA ARG A 680 5.40 -3.93 12.29
C ARG A 680 5.06 -5.38 11.99
N LEU A 681 3.88 -5.83 12.43
CA LEU A 681 3.46 -7.22 12.35
C LEU A 681 3.47 -7.73 10.91
N MET A 682 2.86 -6.97 9.98
CA MET A 682 2.73 -7.38 8.59
C MET A 682 4.08 -7.33 7.86
N THR A 683 4.86 -6.25 8.04
CA THR A 683 6.18 -6.13 7.39
C THR A 683 7.13 -7.23 7.84
N GLU A 684 7.21 -7.50 9.15
CA GLU A 684 8.04 -8.59 9.66
C GLU A 684 7.53 -9.95 9.17
N ALA A 685 6.21 -10.17 9.04
CA ALA A 685 5.64 -11.40 8.49
C ALA A 685 6.02 -11.60 7.01
N PHE A 686 6.00 -10.54 6.20
CA PHE A 686 6.43 -10.57 4.81
C PHE A 686 7.92 -10.86 4.67
N ARG A 687 8.76 -10.24 5.50
CA ARG A 687 10.21 -10.46 5.48
C ARG A 687 10.64 -11.84 5.99
N ARG A 688 9.75 -12.57 6.70
CA ARG A 688 9.96 -13.99 7.05
C ARG A 688 9.59 -14.98 5.93
N LYS A 689 9.08 -14.51 4.79
CA LYS A 689 8.69 -15.36 3.65
C LYS A 689 9.72 -15.29 2.54
N SER A 690 10.31 -16.43 2.21
CA SER A 690 11.23 -16.57 1.07
C SER A 690 10.52 -16.31 -0.26
N GLY A 691 9.26 -16.73 -0.40
CA GLY A 691 8.46 -16.50 -1.60
C GLY A 691 8.00 -15.06 -1.82
N MET A 692 8.07 -14.19 -0.80
CA MET A 692 7.66 -12.79 -0.89
C MET A 692 8.75 -11.96 -1.57
N ASN A 693 8.52 -11.59 -2.84
CA ASN A 693 9.50 -10.93 -3.68
C ASN A 693 9.25 -9.42 -3.86
N THR A 694 8.01 -8.98 -3.64
CA THR A 694 7.65 -7.55 -3.61
C THR A 694 6.57 -7.27 -2.57
N PHE A 695 6.68 -6.15 -1.86
CA PHE A 695 5.56 -5.61 -1.09
C PHE A 695 5.62 -4.08 -1.00
N ALA A 696 4.47 -3.43 -0.97
CA ALA A 696 4.38 -1.98 -0.83
C ALA A 696 3.30 -1.55 0.17
N ILE A 697 3.72 -0.74 1.15
CA ILE A 697 2.78 -0.17 2.12
C ILE A 697 1.90 0.87 1.41
N HIS A 698 0.62 0.85 1.72
CA HIS A 698 -0.36 1.79 1.23
C HIS A 698 -0.75 2.69 2.40
N LEU A 699 -0.29 3.94 2.48
CA LEU A 699 0.47 4.76 1.51
C LEU A 699 1.73 5.40 2.13
N PHE A 700 2.59 6.02 1.31
CA PHE A 700 3.78 6.70 1.80
C PHE A 700 3.50 8.08 2.41
N ILE A 701 3.14 9.05 1.56
CA ILE A 701 2.94 10.47 1.90
C ILE A 701 1.60 10.93 1.33
N ASP A 702 0.90 11.76 2.09
CA ASP A 702 -0.34 12.39 1.64
C ASP A 702 -0.11 13.50 0.59
N ALA A 703 -0.88 13.48 -0.49
CA ALA A 703 -0.95 14.60 -1.43
C ALA A 703 -1.69 15.81 -0.83
N TRP A 704 -2.69 15.52 -0.01
CA TRP A 704 -3.60 16.46 0.62
C TRP A 704 -3.87 16.02 2.06
N PRO A 705 -4.20 16.94 2.99
CA PRO A 705 -4.57 16.57 4.36
C PRO A 705 -5.73 15.58 4.33
N ALA A 706 -5.56 14.37 4.87
CA ALA A 706 -6.58 13.34 4.73
C ALA A 706 -6.57 12.39 5.94
N GLY A 707 -7.58 12.50 6.79
CA GLY A 707 -7.72 11.64 7.97
C GLY A 707 -8.09 10.19 7.64
N TRP A 708 -8.38 9.90 6.37
CA TRP A 708 -8.72 8.56 5.88
C TRP A 708 -7.54 7.82 5.23
N MET A 709 -6.59 8.55 4.64
CA MET A 709 -5.53 7.92 3.87
C MET A 709 -4.60 7.15 4.81
N LYS A 710 -4.24 5.93 4.42
CA LYS A 710 -3.43 5.00 5.23
C LYS A 710 -1.94 5.37 5.23
N THR A 711 -1.63 6.65 5.09
CA THR A 711 -0.26 7.15 4.97
C THR A 711 0.51 6.99 6.27
N ILE A 712 1.81 6.74 6.14
CA ILE A 712 2.75 6.74 7.26
C ILE A 712 3.42 8.11 7.46
N MET A 713 3.19 9.06 6.54
CA MET A 713 3.61 10.46 6.65
C MET A 713 2.47 11.38 6.22
N ASP A 714 2.28 12.48 6.93
CA ASP A 714 1.25 13.47 6.57
C ASP A 714 1.67 14.37 5.39
N VAL A 715 0.76 15.26 4.99
CA VAL A 715 0.97 16.21 3.88
C VAL A 715 2.13 17.18 4.12
N LYS A 716 2.56 17.39 5.36
CA LYS A 716 3.71 18.24 5.71
C LYS A 716 5.03 17.46 5.77
N ARG A 717 5.00 16.17 5.40
CA ARG A 717 6.11 15.22 5.52
C ARG A 717 6.54 15.04 6.98
N THR A 718 5.60 15.15 7.91
CA THR A 718 5.79 14.77 9.31
C THR A 718 5.64 13.24 9.41
N PRO A 719 6.68 12.51 9.85
CA PRO A 719 6.58 11.06 10.01
C PRO A 719 5.65 10.70 11.17
N LYS A 720 4.66 9.83 10.91
CA LYS A 720 3.84 9.18 11.95
C LYS A 720 4.67 8.06 12.62
N PRO A 721 4.30 7.56 13.82
CA PRO A 721 5.01 6.44 14.47
C PRO A 721 5.24 5.22 13.57
N ALA A 722 4.25 4.90 12.71
CA ALA A 722 4.36 3.84 11.72
C ALA A 722 5.52 4.01 10.73
N TRP A 723 5.94 5.24 10.40
CA TRP A 723 7.09 5.47 9.52
C TRP A 723 8.40 5.01 10.14
N PHE A 724 8.61 5.32 11.43
CA PHE A 724 9.82 4.89 12.14
C PHE A 724 9.88 3.36 12.25
N THR A 725 8.73 2.76 12.57
CA THR A 725 8.59 1.31 12.63
C THR A 725 8.80 0.64 11.26
N TYR A 726 8.26 1.23 10.18
CA TYR A 726 8.47 0.69 8.84
C TYR A 726 9.93 0.77 8.42
N ARG A 727 10.59 1.91 8.67
CA ARG A 727 12.02 2.11 8.42
C ARG A 727 12.87 1.06 9.15
N ASP A 728 12.63 0.85 10.44
CA ASP A 728 13.33 -0.15 11.25
C ASP A 728 13.10 -1.56 10.69
N ALA A 729 11.83 -1.92 10.46
CA ALA A 729 11.43 -3.21 9.89
C ALA A 729 11.97 -3.46 8.47
N LEU A 730 12.35 -2.42 7.73
CA LEU A 730 12.95 -2.50 6.39
C LEU A 730 14.48 -2.44 6.38
N THR A 731 15.15 -2.38 7.52
CA THR A 731 16.61 -2.43 7.61
C THR A 731 17.13 -3.63 6.79
N PRO A 732 18.01 -3.44 5.77
CA PRO A 732 18.34 -4.51 4.80
C PRO A 732 18.83 -5.81 5.41
N LEU A 733 19.59 -5.72 6.50
CA LEU A 733 20.01 -6.85 7.32
C LEU A 733 19.48 -6.63 8.75
N ALA A 734 18.46 -7.37 9.14
CA ALA A 734 17.70 -7.15 10.38
C ALA A 734 17.43 -8.44 11.15
N VAL A 735 17.23 -8.31 12.46
CA VAL A 735 16.83 -9.41 13.36
C VAL A 735 15.46 -9.11 13.99
N PHE A 736 14.60 -10.10 14.06
CA PHE A 736 13.24 -10.00 14.59
C PHE A 736 12.96 -11.08 15.64
N LEU A 737 12.09 -10.74 16.58
CA LEU A 737 11.56 -11.66 17.58
C LEU A 737 10.07 -11.89 17.30
N ARG A 738 9.66 -13.15 17.27
CA ARG A 738 8.25 -13.52 17.04
C ARG A 738 7.75 -14.42 18.16
N THR A 739 6.54 -14.15 18.63
CA THR A 739 5.80 -15.03 19.53
C THR A 739 4.31 -14.87 19.27
N ASP A 740 3.53 -15.95 19.42
CA ASP A 740 2.06 -15.88 19.46
C ASP A 740 1.54 -15.75 20.91
N ARG A 741 2.41 -15.96 21.92
CA ARG A 741 2.10 -15.83 23.33
C ARG A 741 2.83 -14.63 23.91
N HIS A 742 2.09 -13.54 24.13
CA HIS A 742 2.58 -12.31 24.75
C HIS A 742 2.37 -12.27 26.28
N SER A 743 1.81 -13.33 26.85
CA SER A 743 1.66 -13.46 28.29
C SER A 743 1.72 -14.92 28.74
N GLY A 744 2.07 -15.13 30.00
CA GLY A 744 2.10 -16.45 30.64
C GLY A 744 2.12 -16.35 32.16
N PHE A 745 2.01 -17.48 32.83
CA PHE A 745 2.09 -17.58 34.29
C PHE A 745 3.53 -17.75 34.78
N GLY A 746 3.82 -17.27 35.99
CA GLY A 746 5.08 -17.53 36.67
C GLY A 746 5.39 -19.03 36.74
N GLY A 747 6.65 -19.38 36.49
CA GLY A 747 7.12 -20.77 36.41
C GLY A 747 6.95 -21.42 35.03
N GLU A 748 6.25 -20.81 34.08
CA GLU A 748 6.22 -21.28 32.69
C GLU A 748 7.52 -20.96 31.94
N ARG A 749 7.76 -21.72 30.85
CA ARG A 749 8.80 -21.44 29.87
C ARG A 749 8.17 -21.13 28.52
N LEU A 750 8.39 -19.93 27.99
CA LEU A 750 7.88 -19.49 26.69
C LEU A 750 8.99 -19.47 25.62
N PRO A 751 8.78 -20.09 24.45
CA PRO A 751 9.69 -19.93 23.33
C PRO A 751 9.43 -18.60 22.61
N VAL A 752 10.48 -17.82 22.39
CA VAL A 752 10.45 -16.65 21.49
C VAL A 752 11.29 -16.97 20.27
N GLU A 753 10.68 -16.99 19.09
CA GLU A 753 11.38 -17.29 17.84
C GLU A 753 12.30 -16.15 17.43
N VAL A 754 13.46 -16.50 16.87
CA VAL A 754 14.44 -15.55 16.35
C VAL A 754 14.57 -15.71 14.84
N TRP A 755 14.38 -14.61 14.14
CA TRP A 755 14.46 -14.54 12.69
C TRP A 755 15.47 -13.51 12.25
N LEU A 756 16.22 -13.83 11.20
CA LEU A 756 17.15 -12.92 10.52
C LEU A 756 16.60 -12.66 9.12
N ALA A 757 16.40 -11.41 8.75
CA ALA A 757 16.04 -11.02 7.39
C ALA A 757 17.25 -10.38 6.70
N ASN A 758 17.56 -10.88 5.50
CA ASN A 758 18.66 -10.39 4.68
C ASN A 758 18.18 -10.17 3.26
N ASP A 759 18.00 -8.91 2.89
CA ASP A 759 17.59 -8.50 1.55
C ASP A 759 18.78 -8.15 0.65
N LEU A 760 20.01 -8.33 1.15
CA LEU A 760 21.23 -8.09 0.39
C LEU A 760 21.53 -9.27 -0.53
N ASP A 761 22.07 -8.96 -1.72
CA ASP A 761 22.65 -9.96 -2.64
C ASP A 761 24.02 -10.45 -2.14
N GLU A 762 24.17 -10.69 -0.84
CA GLU A 762 25.35 -11.28 -0.22
C GLU A 762 24.94 -12.11 1.01
N SER A 763 25.81 -13.02 1.43
CA SER A 763 25.71 -13.70 2.73
C SER A 763 26.81 -13.15 3.63
N PRO A 764 26.54 -12.11 4.46
CA PRO A 764 27.59 -11.46 5.25
C PRO A 764 28.26 -12.44 6.23
N GLU A 765 29.58 -12.33 6.35
CA GLU A 765 30.37 -13.08 7.33
C GLU A 765 30.46 -12.34 8.68
N GLY A 766 30.89 -13.06 9.73
CA GLY A 766 31.15 -12.46 11.05
C GLY A 766 29.90 -11.96 11.78
N LEU A 767 28.74 -12.56 11.51
CA LEU A 767 27.48 -12.22 12.18
C LEU A 767 27.34 -12.97 13.52
N SER A 768 26.87 -12.26 14.55
CA SER A 768 26.38 -12.87 15.79
C SER A 768 25.13 -12.15 16.29
N VAL A 769 24.33 -12.83 17.10
CA VAL A 769 23.22 -12.21 17.84
C VAL A 769 23.51 -12.24 19.32
N TRP A 770 23.25 -11.12 19.99
CA TRP A 770 23.31 -10.99 21.44
C TRP A 770 21.88 -10.74 21.95
N TYR A 771 21.41 -11.50 22.92
CA TYR A 771 20.02 -11.43 23.40
C TYR A 771 19.92 -11.49 24.92
N ASP A 772 18.89 -10.85 25.47
CA ASP A 772 18.62 -10.79 26.91
C ASP A 772 17.15 -10.88 27.27
N VAL A 773 16.91 -11.21 28.54
CA VAL A 773 15.61 -11.14 29.20
C VAL A 773 15.75 -10.22 30.41
N ARG A 774 14.95 -9.14 30.47
CA ARG A 774 15.00 -8.13 31.54
C ARG A 774 13.62 -7.91 32.17
N SER A 775 13.63 -7.60 33.46
CA SER A 775 12.47 -7.19 34.26
C SER A 775 12.77 -5.79 34.78
N GLY A 776 12.22 -4.76 34.11
CA GLY A 776 12.74 -3.39 34.24
C GLY A 776 14.24 -3.35 33.94
N ASP A 777 15.03 -2.74 34.81
CA ASP A 777 16.50 -2.67 34.66
C ASP A 777 17.23 -3.97 35.03
N ARG A 778 16.54 -4.92 35.68
CA ARG A 778 17.14 -6.17 36.18
C ARG A 778 17.32 -7.18 35.04
N LEU A 779 18.57 -7.50 34.73
CA LEU A 779 18.92 -8.58 33.82
C LEU A 779 18.66 -9.96 34.47
N LEU A 780 17.81 -10.77 33.85
CA LEU A 780 17.50 -12.13 34.32
C LEU A 780 18.43 -13.15 33.66
N ALA A 781 18.59 -13.06 32.34
CA ALA A 781 19.41 -13.96 31.54
C ALA A 781 19.89 -13.27 30.27
N HIS A 782 21.00 -13.75 29.71
CA HIS A 782 21.47 -13.33 28.38
C HIS A 782 22.16 -14.47 27.64
N GLY A 783 22.39 -14.29 26.35
CA GLY A 783 23.11 -15.22 25.50
C GLY A 783 23.73 -14.53 24.31
N GLU A 784 24.68 -15.21 23.67
CA GLU A 784 25.26 -14.79 22.40
C GLU A 784 25.42 -16.03 21.52
N SER A 785 25.18 -15.89 20.22
CA SER A 785 25.33 -16.99 19.27
C SER A 785 25.82 -16.49 17.92
N PRO A 786 26.80 -17.14 17.28
CA PRO A 786 27.14 -16.85 15.89
C PRO A 786 25.98 -17.25 14.98
N VAL A 787 25.77 -16.49 13.91
CA VAL A 787 24.66 -16.72 12.97
C VAL A 787 25.14 -16.60 11.53
N GLN A 788 24.35 -17.13 10.60
CA GLN A 788 24.58 -17.00 9.17
C GLN A 788 23.30 -16.51 8.49
N ALA A 789 23.44 -15.55 7.59
CA ALA A 789 22.35 -15.08 6.75
C ALA A 789 22.37 -15.82 5.41
N ARG A 790 21.19 -16.13 4.88
CA ARG A 790 21.04 -16.53 3.47
C ARG A 790 20.97 -15.27 2.62
N ARG A 791 21.59 -15.29 1.44
CA ARG A 791 21.46 -14.23 0.43
C ARG A 791 19.98 -14.05 0.04
N CYS A 792 19.51 -12.80 -0.03
CA CYS A 792 18.14 -12.42 -0.43
C CYS A 792 17.03 -13.33 0.13
N ALA A 793 17.15 -13.75 1.39
CA ALA A 793 16.21 -14.66 2.02
C ALA A 793 16.22 -14.52 3.55
N PRO A 794 15.09 -14.84 4.22
CA PRO A 794 15.07 -14.97 5.66
C PRO A 794 15.88 -16.18 6.14
N THR A 795 16.29 -16.17 7.40
CA THR A 795 16.84 -17.33 8.12
C THR A 795 16.19 -17.43 9.50
N ALA A 796 15.58 -18.57 9.81
CA ALA A 796 15.14 -18.87 11.16
C ALA A 796 16.31 -19.40 12.00
N LEU A 797 16.59 -18.77 13.14
CA LEU A 797 17.78 -19.07 13.96
C LEU A 797 17.50 -20.03 15.12
N GLY A 798 16.24 -20.22 15.48
CA GLY A 798 15.80 -21.03 16.63
C GLY A 798 14.99 -20.20 17.62
N LYS A 799 14.88 -20.69 18.86
CA LYS A 799 13.98 -20.12 19.88
C LYS A 799 14.76 -19.76 21.15
N ILE A 800 14.52 -18.58 21.72
CA ILE A 800 14.99 -18.21 23.05
C ILE A 800 14.01 -18.82 24.07
N PRO A 801 14.45 -19.70 24.99
CA PRO A 801 13.59 -20.31 26.01
C PRO A 801 13.47 -19.38 27.22
N VAL A 802 12.47 -18.51 27.23
CA VAL A 802 12.27 -17.52 28.28
C VAL A 802 11.58 -18.15 29.49
N ASP A 803 12.30 -18.31 30.59
CA ASP A 803 11.74 -18.72 31.88
C ASP A 803 11.02 -17.53 32.52
N LEU A 804 9.71 -17.66 32.75
CA LEU A 804 8.91 -16.64 33.40
C LEU A 804 9.13 -16.70 34.92
N PRO A 805 9.58 -15.62 35.58
CA PRO A 805 9.83 -15.61 37.01
C PRO A 805 8.53 -15.74 37.79
N GLU A 806 8.64 -16.24 39.01
CA GLU A 806 7.55 -16.16 39.97
C GLU A 806 7.29 -14.69 40.35
N VAL A 807 6.04 -14.26 40.20
CA VAL A 807 5.61 -12.88 40.49
C VAL A 807 4.39 -12.90 41.42
N VAL A 808 4.28 -11.87 42.26
CA VAL A 808 3.13 -11.68 43.17
C VAL A 808 2.01 -10.90 42.48
N GLU A 809 2.37 -9.98 41.61
CA GLU A 809 1.49 -9.16 40.79
C GLU A 809 1.94 -9.24 39.33
N ARG A 810 1.12 -8.76 38.39
CA ARG A 810 1.46 -8.77 36.97
C ARG A 810 2.70 -7.90 36.71
N GLU A 811 3.75 -8.47 36.12
CA GLU A 811 4.99 -7.77 35.75
C GLU A 811 5.28 -7.89 34.25
N SER A 812 5.97 -6.90 33.68
CA SER A 812 6.43 -6.92 32.29
C SER A 812 7.88 -7.39 32.18
N LEU A 813 8.15 -8.27 31.23
CA LEU A 813 9.50 -8.67 30.82
C LEU A 813 9.79 -8.19 29.40
N GLU A 814 10.98 -7.65 29.18
CA GLU A 814 11.51 -7.39 27.85
C GLU A 814 12.40 -8.55 27.43
N VAL A 815 12.15 -9.11 26.25
CA VAL A 815 13.08 -10.00 25.54
C VAL A 815 13.72 -9.16 24.44
N GLY A 816 15.02 -8.93 24.55
CA GLY A 816 15.79 -8.10 23.64
C GLY A 816 16.76 -8.92 22.79
N ILE A 817 17.01 -8.47 21.57
CA ILE A 817 18.05 -9.04 20.69
C ILE A 817 18.76 -7.94 19.89
N THR A 818 20.05 -8.10 19.65
CA THR A 818 20.87 -7.24 18.81
C THR A 818 21.66 -8.09 17.84
N LEU A 819 21.57 -7.75 16.55
CA LEU A 819 22.41 -8.29 15.50
C LEU A 819 23.72 -7.51 15.44
N LEU A 820 24.82 -8.25 15.47
CA LEU A 820 26.18 -7.74 15.39
C LEU A 820 26.81 -8.18 14.05
N ARG A 821 27.51 -7.26 13.39
CA ARG A 821 28.44 -7.56 12.28
C ARG A 821 29.83 -7.14 12.73
N GLU A 822 30.75 -8.10 12.84
CA GLU A 822 32.12 -7.86 13.32
C GLU A 822 32.15 -7.13 14.68
N GLY A 823 31.23 -7.49 15.59
CA GLY A 823 31.10 -6.90 16.93
C GLY A 823 30.41 -5.53 16.98
N ARG A 824 29.96 -4.96 15.86
CA ARG A 824 29.20 -3.70 15.82
C ARG A 824 27.71 -3.98 15.67
N ALA A 825 26.87 -3.31 16.45
CA ALA A 825 25.42 -3.39 16.33
C ALA A 825 24.94 -2.82 14.99
N VAL A 826 24.20 -3.63 14.22
CA VAL A 826 23.63 -3.25 12.92
C VAL A 826 22.10 -3.20 12.93
N HIS A 827 21.47 -3.91 13.87
CA HIS A 827 20.03 -3.86 14.11
C HIS A 827 19.74 -4.39 15.52
N GLU A 828 18.66 -3.94 16.15
CA GLU A 828 18.16 -4.53 17.39
C GLU A 828 16.65 -4.74 17.29
N SER A 829 16.07 -5.60 18.11
CA SER A 829 14.63 -5.80 18.25
C SER A 829 14.30 -6.14 19.70
N SER A 830 13.04 -5.98 20.08
CA SER A 830 12.52 -6.44 21.35
C SER A 830 11.04 -6.82 21.26
N VAL A 831 10.61 -7.69 22.16
CA VAL A 831 9.20 -7.99 22.44
C VAL A 831 8.96 -7.97 23.94
N THR A 832 7.79 -7.51 24.35
CA THR A 832 7.37 -7.52 25.76
C THR A 832 6.48 -8.73 26.02
N LEU A 833 6.73 -9.40 27.15
CA LEU A 833 5.93 -10.50 27.69
C LEU A 833 5.36 -10.09 29.05
N GLU A 834 4.06 -10.30 29.26
CA GLU A 834 3.41 -10.06 30.54
C GLU A 834 3.39 -11.33 31.38
N VAL A 835 3.90 -11.27 32.60
CA VAL A 835 3.97 -12.39 33.54
C VAL A 835 2.91 -12.21 34.60
N PHE A 836 2.02 -13.19 34.71
CA PHE A 836 0.99 -13.24 35.74
C PHE A 836 1.42 -14.17 36.88
N PRO A 837 0.90 -13.98 38.10
CA PRO A 837 1.18 -14.89 39.20
C PRO A 837 0.82 -16.34 38.85
N ALA A 838 1.61 -17.30 39.33
CA ALA A 838 1.36 -18.72 39.07
C ALA A 838 -0.07 -19.13 39.44
N LEU A 839 -0.62 -20.05 38.64
CA LEU A 839 -1.95 -20.60 38.87
C LEU A 839 -2.05 -21.22 40.27
N LYS A 840 -2.98 -20.72 41.07
CA LYS A 840 -3.33 -21.31 42.38
C LYS A 840 -4.69 -21.99 42.27
N PRO A 841 -4.87 -23.20 42.84
CA PRO A 841 -6.17 -23.84 42.90
C PRO A 841 -7.23 -22.90 43.47
N VAL A 842 -8.44 -22.96 42.90
CA VAL A 842 -9.57 -22.15 43.37
C VAL A 842 -10.56 -23.07 44.07
N GLU A 843 -10.88 -22.78 45.33
CA GLU A 843 -11.86 -23.53 46.14
C GLU A 843 -13.33 -23.24 45.73
N ALA A 844 -13.55 -22.69 44.53
CA ALA A 844 -14.89 -22.48 44.02
C ALA A 844 -15.49 -23.83 43.60
N LEU A 845 -16.60 -24.20 44.24
CA LEU A 845 -17.42 -25.34 43.85
C LEU A 845 -18.32 -24.90 42.69
N VAL A 846 -18.05 -25.42 41.49
CA VAL A 846 -18.82 -25.09 40.29
C VAL A 846 -19.52 -26.35 39.78
N ALA A 847 -20.83 -26.25 39.63
CA ALA A 847 -21.65 -27.32 39.08
C ALA A 847 -21.55 -27.36 37.55
N THR A 848 -21.42 -28.56 36.99
CA THR A 848 -21.53 -28.82 35.55
C THR A 848 -22.76 -29.68 35.27
N LEU A 849 -23.38 -29.51 34.10
CA LEU A 849 -24.58 -30.28 33.75
C LEU A 849 -24.21 -31.68 33.22
N PRO A 850 -25.08 -32.69 33.44
CA PRO A 850 -24.87 -34.02 32.87
C PRO A 850 -24.74 -33.97 31.33
N GLY A 851 -23.62 -34.50 30.82
CA GLY A 851 -23.33 -34.55 29.39
C GLY A 851 -22.86 -33.22 28.79
N ASP A 852 -22.42 -32.26 29.61
CA ASP A 852 -21.70 -31.06 29.17
C ASP A 852 -20.18 -31.23 29.33
N ASP A 853 -19.59 -32.07 28.47
CA ASP A 853 -18.15 -32.39 28.51
C ASP A 853 -17.26 -31.16 28.25
N GLY A 854 -17.79 -30.16 27.50
CA GLY A 854 -17.11 -28.89 27.26
C GLY A 854 -16.94 -28.08 28.55
N ALA A 855 -18.01 -27.96 29.36
CA ALA A 855 -17.96 -27.30 30.66
C ALA A 855 -16.99 -28.00 31.62
N ARG A 856 -17.05 -29.34 31.68
CA ARG A 856 -16.13 -30.15 32.50
C ARG A 856 -14.67 -29.94 32.09
N LYS A 857 -14.37 -30.03 30.79
CA LYS A 857 -13.00 -29.81 30.26
C LYS A 857 -12.48 -28.42 30.62
N LEU A 858 -13.31 -27.39 30.43
CA LEU A 858 -12.93 -26.00 30.70
C LEU A 858 -12.70 -25.76 32.21
N LEU A 859 -13.53 -26.35 33.08
CA LEU A 859 -13.39 -26.24 34.52
C LEU A 859 -12.12 -26.93 35.05
N LEU A 860 -11.79 -28.10 34.49
CA LEU A 860 -10.52 -28.78 34.79
C LEU A 860 -9.32 -27.91 34.39
N GLN A 861 -9.40 -27.20 33.26
CA GLN A 861 -8.36 -26.27 32.82
C GLN A 861 -8.26 -25.02 33.70
N SER A 862 -9.34 -24.60 34.35
CA SER A 862 -9.35 -23.42 35.23
C SER A 862 -8.85 -23.73 36.66
N GLY A 863 -8.65 -24.99 37.02
CA GLY A 863 -8.22 -25.39 38.37
C GLY A 863 -9.29 -25.19 39.45
N ALA A 864 -10.56 -25.06 39.06
CA ALA A 864 -11.71 -25.01 39.96
C ALA A 864 -12.24 -26.43 40.24
N SER A 865 -12.96 -26.61 41.35
CA SER A 865 -13.46 -27.91 41.77
C SER A 865 -14.84 -28.20 41.15
N GLU A 866 -14.93 -29.30 40.40
CA GLU A 866 -16.20 -29.80 39.85
C GLU A 866 -17.06 -30.41 40.95
N VAL A 867 -18.35 -30.06 40.95
CA VAL A 867 -19.39 -30.77 41.69
C VAL A 867 -20.50 -31.20 40.75
N ASP A 868 -21.14 -32.33 41.04
CA ASP A 868 -22.35 -32.71 40.30
C ASP A 868 -23.44 -31.67 40.52
N PHE A 869 -24.16 -31.34 39.45
CA PHE A 869 -25.25 -30.38 39.53
C PHE A 869 -26.30 -30.78 40.57
N CYS A 870 -26.62 -29.84 41.46
CA CYS A 870 -27.72 -29.94 42.42
C CYS A 870 -28.49 -28.61 42.47
N PRO A 871 -29.79 -28.62 42.87
CA PRO A 871 -30.60 -27.41 42.95
C PRO A 871 -30.09 -26.32 43.91
N GLN A 872 -29.13 -26.64 44.78
CA GLN A 872 -28.51 -25.71 45.74
C GLN A 872 -27.11 -25.22 45.28
N ALA A 873 -26.72 -25.47 44.04
CA ALA A 873 -25.44 -25.01 43.52
C ALA A 873 -25.38 -23.48 43.45
N ASN A 874 -24.27 -22.88 43.89
CA ASN A 874 -24.09 -21.42 43.86
C ASN A 874 -23.61 -20.91 42.48
N THR A 875 -22.84 -21.71 41.75
CA THR A 875 -22.37 -21.40 40.39
C THR A 875 -22.57 -22.62 39.50
N ILE A 876 -23.08 -22.41 38.29
CA ILE A 876 -23.31 -23.44 37.27
C ILE A 876 -22.58 -23.01 35.99
N LEU A 877 -21.68 -23.84 35.47
CA LEU A 877 -21.01 -23.63 34.18
C LEU A 877 -21.67 -24.49 33.11
N ILE A 878 -22.03 -23.85 32.00
CA ILE A 878 -22.73 -24.45 30.87
C ILE A 878 -22.00 -24.05 29.59
N ALA A 879 -21.39 -25.00 28.90
CA ALA A 879 -20.75 -24.79 27.60
C ALA A 879 -21.57 -25.39 26.44
N SER A 880 -22.65 -26.13 26.75
CA SER A 880 -23.56 -26.71 25.77
C SER A 880 -24.98 -26.17 25.95
N ALA A 881 -25.50 -25.47 24.93
CA ALA A 881 -26.90 -25.05 24.89
C ALA A 881 -27.87 -26.24 24.98
N GLU A 882 -27.53 -27.37 24.37
CA GLU A 882 -28.34 -28.60 24.46
C GLU A 882 -28.39 -29.15 25.89
N ALA A 883 -27.27 -29.10 26.62
CA ALA A 883 -27.24 -29.49 28.03
C ALA A 883 -28.12 -28.56 28.88
N TYR A 884 -28.10 -27.25 28.63
CA TYR A 884 -29.02 -26.32 29.28
C TYR A 884 -30.48 -26.68 29.01
N TYR A 885 -30.89 -26.83 27.74
CA TYR A 885 -32.29 -27.05 27.41
C TYR A 885 -32.83 -28.39 27.94
N ARG A 886 -31.99 -29.43 28.05
CA ARG A 886 -32.37 -30.70 28.71
C ARG A 886 -32.63 -30.55 30.22
N ASN A 887 -31.92 -29.65 30.89
CA ASN A 887 -31.99 -29.43 32.34
C ASN A 887 -32.68 -28.10 32.72
N LYS A 888 -33.38 -27.46 31.77
CA LYS A 888 -33.85 -26.07 31.87
C LYS A 888 -34.66 -25.80 33.14
N GLN A 889 -35.61 -26.67 33.48
CA GLN A 889 -36.48 -26.45 34.63
C GLN A 889 -35.71 -26.39 35.95
N GLU A 890 -34.68 -27.24 36.10
CA GLU A 890 -33.87 -27.34 37.32
C GLU A 890 -32.86 -26.18 37.42
N VAL A 891 -32.21 -25.85 36.31
CA VAL A 891 -31.28 -24.70 36.23
C VAL A 891 -32.03 -23.39 36.48
N ASP A 892 -33.19 -23.18 35.83
CA ASP A 892 -34.01 -21.97 36.03
C ASP A 892 -34.49 -21.86 37.49
N ALA A 893 -34.76 -22.97 38.17
CA ALA A 893 -35.12 -22.98 39.59
C ALA A 893 -33.93 -22.64 40.49
N ALA A 894 -32.74 -23.21 40.22
CA ALA A 894 -31.52 -22.95 40.96
C ALA A 894 -31.10 -21.47 40.84
N VAL A 895 -31.17 -20.88 39.64
CA VAL A 895 -30.86 -19.45 39.43
C VAL A 895 -31.83 -18.57 40.21
N ARG A 896 -33.14 -18.81 40.14
CA ARG A 896 -34.11 -18.04 40.94
C ARG A 896 -33.89 -18.15 42.45
N ALA A 897 -33.28 -19.24 42.92
CA ALA A 897 -32.95 -19.51 44.31
C ALA A 897 -31.54 -19.00 44.74
N GLY A 898 -30.84 -18.26 43.87
CA GLY A 898 -29.56 -17.63 44.22
C GLY A 898 -28.36 -18.08 43.40
N ALA A 899 -28.50 -19.05 42.50
CA ALA A 899 -27.37 -19.52 41.68
C ALA A 899 -26.97 -18.51 40.59
N THR A 900 -25.68 -18.50 40.24
CA THR A 900 -25.17 -17.85 39.02
C THR A 900 -24.94 -18.89 37.94
N ALA A 901 -25.66 -18.80 36.81
CA ALA A 901 -25.48 -19.69 35.66
C ALA A 901 -24.71 -18.98 34.55
N LEU A 902 -23.53 -19.49 34.19
CA LEU A 902 -22.70 -19.00 33.10
C LEU A 902 -22.86 -19.88 31.86
N LEU A 903 -23.40 -19.30 30.78
CA LEU A 903 -23.52 -19.94 29.48
C LEU A 903 -22.45 -19.41 28.52
N LEU A 904 -21.72 -20.32 27.90
CA LEU A 904 -20.69 -20.01 26.91
C LEU A 904 -21.15 -20.40 25.50
N ASN A 905 -20.76 -19.61 24.50
CA ASN A 905 -20.89 -19.95 23.07
C ASN A 905 -22.30 -20.44 22.67
N LEU A 906 -23.35 -19.77 23.14
CA LEU A 906 -24.71 -20.05 22.67
C LEU A 906 -24.78 -19.98 21.14
N PRO A 907 -25.50 -20.91 20.47
CA PRO A 907 -25.63 -20.89 19.02
C PRO A 907 -26.39 -19.64 18.55
N VAL A 908 -26.27 -19.29 17.27
CA VAL A 908 -27.04 -18.18 16.69
C VAL A 908 -28.54 -18.45 16.83
N GLY A 909 -29.29 -17.45 17.30
CA GLY A 909 -30.72 -17.53 17.50
C GLY A 909 -31.21 -16.83 18.76
N VAL A 910 -32.52 -16.97 19.00
CA VAL A 910 -33.18 -16.40 20.18
C VAL A 910 -33.16 -17.40 21.33
N HIS A 911 -32.66 -16.96 22.48
CA HIS A 911 -32.58 -17.77 23.69
C HIS A 911 -33.45 -17.18 24.80
N THR A 912 -34.14 -18.07 25.52
CA THR A 912 -34.93 -17.74 26.71
C THR A 912 -34.35 -18.46 27.92
N LEU A 913 -33.71 -17.70 28.80
CA LEU A 913 -33.04 -18.17 30.01
C LEU A 913 -33.86 -17.73 31.22
N GLY A 914 -34.47 -18.66 31.94
CA GLY A 914 -35.49 -18.33 32.94
C GLY A 914 -36.61 -17.47 32.36
N SER A 915 -36.80 -16.27 32.92
CA SER A 915 -37.74 -15.25 32.43
C SER A 915 -37.12 -14.25 31.45
N CYS A 916 -35.81 -14.30 31.25
CA CYS A 916 -35.03 -13.35 30.48
C CYS A 916 -34.85 -13.83 29.02
N ARG A 917 -34.78 -12.87 28.09
CA ARG A 917 -34.58 -13.15 26.66
C ARG A 917 -33.34 -12.41 26.16
N LEU A 918 -32.59 -13.06 25.28
CA LEU A 918 -31.53 -12.47 24.47
C LEU A 918 -31.50 -13.13 23.08
N GLU A 919 -30.78 -12.52 22.15
CA GLU A 919 -30.51 -13.07 20.83
C GLU A 919 -29.01 -13.08 20.56
N VAL A 920 -28.51 -14.16 19.97
CA VAL A 920 -27.14 -14.29 19.49
C VAL A 920 -27.15 -14.13 17.97
N ARG A 921 -26.29 -13.26 17.45
CA ARG A 921 -26.13 -13.00 16.02
C ARG A 921 -24.68 -13.23 15.60
N GLU A 922 -24.45 -13.55 14.33
CA GLU A 922 -23.10 -13.48 13.75
C GLU A 922 -22.59 -12.04 13.83
N ALA A 923 -21.30 -11.87 14.10
CA ALA A 923 -20.67 -10.56 14.04
C ALA A 923 -20.60 -10.09 12.58
N GLY A 924 -21.13 -8.89 12.30
CA GLY A 924 -20.98 -8.25 10.99
C GLY A 924 -19.51 -8.13 10.61
N MET A 925 -19.15 -8.20 9.33
CA MET A 925 -17.75 -8.18 8.87
C MET A 925 -16.85 -9.33 9.34
N GLY A 926 -17.37 -10.34 10.06
CA GLY A 926 -16.64 -11.56 10.40
C GLY A 926 -16.01 -11.61 11.81
N PRO A 927 -15.12 -12.57 12.08
CA PRO A 927 -14.54 -12.80 13.41
C PRO A 927 -13.71 -11.62 13.94
N ARG A 928 -13.47 -11.50 15.26
CA ARG A 928 -12.65 -10.42 15.86
C ARG A 928 -11.44 -10.94 16.62
N HIS A 929 -10.33 -10.20 16.53
CA HIS A 929 -9.15 -10.38 17.40
C HIS A 929 -9.20 -9.52 18.66
N PHE A 930 -10.21 -8.65 18.83
CA PHE A 930 -10.31 -7.71 19.93
C PHE A 930 -11.75 -7.58 20.44
N VAL A 931 -11.91 -7.38 21.75
CA VAL A 931 -13.15 -6.91 22.39
C VAL A 931 -12.83 -5.87 23.46
N SER A 932 -13.75 -4.95 23.71
CA SER A 932 -13.60 -3.86 24.69
C SER A 932 -14.19 -4.22 26.05
N LEU A 933 -13.64 -3.64 27.11
CA LEU A 933 -14.19 -3.73 28.47
C LEU A 933 -15.48 -2.90 28.55
N ALA A 934 -16.50 -3.38 29.27
CA ALA A 934 -17.63 -2.53 29.64
C ALA A 934 -17.22 -1.61 30.79
N GLU A 935 -17.36 -0.31 30.59
CA GLU A 935 -16.95 0.69 31.57
C GLU A 935 -17.66 0.50 32.92
N GLY A 936 -16.88 0.51 34.00
CA GLY A 936 -17.39 0.44 35.37
C GLY A 936 -17.92 -0.94 35.80
N HIS A 937 -17.85 -1.98 34.95
CA HIS A 937 -18.33 -3.29 35.33
C HIS A 937 -17.35 -4.00 36.30
N PRO A 938 -17.78 -4.42 37.51
CA PRO A 938 -16.89 -4.92 38.56
C PRO A 938 -16.06 -6.16 38.16
N LEU A 939 -16.64 -7.05 37.34
CA LEU A 939 -15.96 -8.27 36.88
C LEU A 939 -14.75 -8.01 35.98
N VAL A 940 -14.67 -6.82 35.37
CA VAL A 940 -13.58 -6.47 34.45
C VAL A 940 -12.71 -5.30 34.93
N GLY A 941 -12.92 -4.84 36.18
CA GLY A 941 -12.25 -3.66 36.72
C GLY A 941 -10.72 -3.75 36.84
N ASP A 942 -10.16 -4.98 36.88
CA ASP A 942 -8.70 -5.18 36.98
C ASP A 942 -7.99 -5.38 35.63
N PHE A 943 -8.75 -5.52 34.54
CA PHE A 943 -8.15 -5.75 33.22
C PHE A 943 -7.68 -4.44 32.60
N ARG A 944 -6.60 -4.51 31.85
CA ARG A 944 -6.13 -3.40 31.03
C ARG A 944 -6.91 -3.37 29.71
N PRO A 945 -7.06 -2.20 29.05
CA PRO A 945 -7.91 -2.06 27.87
C PRO A 945 -7.53 -2.96 26.67
N GLN A 946 -6.26 -3.37 26.55
CA GLN A 946 -5.76 -4.23 25.47
C GLN A 946 -5.66 -5.72 25.86
N ASP A 947 -6.10 -6.11 27.06
CA ASP A 947 -5.93 -7.48 27.55
C ASP A 947 -6.72 -8.51 26.73
N PHE A 948 -7.82 -8.10 26.11
CA PHE A 948 -8.68 -8.94 25.27
C PHE A 948 -8.34 -8.77 23.78
N LYS A 949 -7.06 -8.89 23.44
CA LYS A 949 -6.55 -8.77 22.08
C LYS A 949 -5.63 -9.93 21.71
N PHE A 950 -5.82 -10.50 20.53
CA PHE A 950 -4.87 -11.38 19.83
C PHE A 950 -4.40 -12.59 20.67
N TRP A 951 -5.35 -13.37 21.19
CA TRP A 951 -5.06 -14.51 22.07
C TRP A 951 -4.61 -15.78 21.32
N TYR A 952 -3.70 -16.52 21.97
CA TYR A 952 -3.20 -17.81 21.49
C TYR A 952 -4.26 -18.91 21.59
N ASP A 953 -4.47 -19.66 20.52
CA ASP A 953 -5.32 -20.85 20.50
C ASP A 953 -4.46 -22.12 20.51
N GLU A 954 -4.59 -22.91 21.57
CA GLU A 954 -3.80 -24.15 21.75
C GLU A 954 -4.10 -25.22 20.71
N ALA A 955 -5.30 -25.23 20.14
CA ALA A 955 -5.68 -26.22 19.13
C ALA A 955 -5.10 -25.86 17.76
N LEU A 956 -5.00 -24.56 17.46
CA LEU A 956 -4.45 -24.06 16.19
C LEU A 956 -2.92 -23.91 16.25
N GLY A 957 -2.38 -23.64 17.43
CA GLY A 957 -0.95 -23.43 17.63
C GLY A 957 -0.47 -21.99 17.37
N TYR A 958 -1.39 -21.03 17.21
CA TYR A 958 -1.10 -19.61 16.96
C TYR A 958 -2.24 -18.70 17.44
N ALA A 959 -2.03 -17.37 17.38
CA ALA A 959 -3.05 -16.40 17.76
C ALA A 959 -4.23 -16.43 16.78
N SER A 960 -5.48 -16.39 17.25
CA SER A 960 -6.65 -16.46 16.36
C SER A 960 -7.84 -15.68 16.92
N PRO A 961 -8.87 -15.39 16.09
CA PRO A 961 -10.01 -14.60 16.53
C PRO A 961 -10.66 -15.14 17.81
N ILE A 962 -10.99 -14.24 18.73
CA ILE A 962 -11.59 -14.52 20.04
C ILE A 962 -13.10 -14.32 20.07
N LEU A 963 -13.69 -13.78 19.01
CA LEU A 963 -15.13 -13.54 18.90
C LEU A 963 -15.63 -13.88 17.49
N ARG A 964 -16.80 -14.48 17.38
CA ARG A 964 -17.51 -14.71 16.10
C ARG A 964 -18.95 -14.21 16.11
N THR A 965 -19.56 -14.16 17.29
CA THR A 965 -20.96 -13.82 17.51
C THR A 965 -21.10 -12.69 18.52
N VAL A 966 -22.18 -11.91 18.40
CA VAL A 966 -22.53 -10.80 19.28
C VAL A 966 -23.89 -11.03 19.92
N LEU A 967 -24.22 -10.25 20.95
CA LEU A 967 -25.48 -10.38 21.70
C LEU A 967 -26.39 -9.17 21.50
N GLU A 968 -27.67 -9.42 21.31
CA GLU A 968 -28.75 -8.45 21.53
C GLU A 968 -29.50 -8.81 22.80
N ALA A 969 -29.23 -8.07 23.86
CA ALA A 969 -29.66 -8.39 25.21
C ALA A 969 -30.26 -7.15 25.90
N PRO A 970 -31.46 -6.69 25.49
CA PRO A 970 -32.07 -5.49 26.06
C PRO A 970 -32.36 -5.69 27.55
N GLY A 971 -31.91 -4.75 28.38
CA GLY A 971 -32.06 -4.81 29.83
C GLY A 971 -31.03 -5.68 30.57
N TRP A 972 -30.10 -6.30 29.85
CA TRP A 972 -28.94 -6.96 30.46
C TRP A 972 -27.79 -5.96 30.64
N THR A 973 -26.96 -6.19 31.65
CA THR A 973 -25.77 -5.38 31.94
C THR A 973 -24.57 -5.92 31.14
N PRO A 974 -23.93 -5.14 30.26
CA PRO A 974 -22.73 -5.59 29.54
C PRO A 974 -21.52 -5.75 30.46
N ILE A 975 -20.76 -6.82 30.26
CA ILE A 975 -19.46 -7.11 30.90
C ILE A 975 -18.32 -6.79 29.91
N LEU A 976 -18.48 -7.22 28.67
CA LEU A 976 -17.58 -6.92 27.55
C LEU A 976 -18.43 -6.47 26.35
N ASN A 977 -17.87 -5.58 25.55
CA ASN A 977 -18.49 -5.04 24.34
C ASN A 977 -17.64 -5.32 23.10
N SER A 978 -18.27 -5.31 21.94
CA SER A 978 -17.60 -5.20 20.64
C SER A 978 -18.45 -4.32 19.72
N GLY A 979 -18.01 -4.13 18.48
CA GLY A 979 -18.79 -3.45 17.46
C GLY A 979 -19.52 -4.43 16.56
N ASN A 980 -20.79 -4.14 16.30
CA ASN A 980 -21.54 -4.79 15.24
C ASN A 980 -21.99 -3.74 14.22
N GLY A 981 -21.58 -3.97 12.99
CA GLY A 981 -21.78 -3.11 11.83
C GLY A 981 -21.22 -3.81 10.60
N ASP A 982 -21.59 -3.31 9.44
CA ASP A 982 -21.07 -3.76 8.15
C ASP A 982 -21.19 -2.63 7.12
N TRP A 983 -21.05 -2.94 5.84
CA TRP A 983 -21.15 -1.94 4.78
C TRP A 983 -22.53 -1.32 4.61
N GLN A 984 -23.58 -2.00 5.09
CA GLN A 984 -24.98 -1.58 4.97
C GLN A 984 -25.55 -1.07 6.30
N ASN A 985 -25.00 -1.56 7.42
CA ASN A 985 -25.47 -1.30 8.77
C ASN A 985 -24.47 -0.45 9.55
N PRO A 986 -24.91 0.66 10.18
CA PRO A 986 -24.02 1.50 10.95
C PRO A 986 -23.41 0.73 12.13
N TRP A 987 -22.18 1.08 12.47
CA TRP A 987 -21.49 0.51 13.61
C TRP A 987 -22.12 0.96 14.92
N CYS A 988 -22.33 0.00 15.82
CA CYS A 988 -22.77 0.26 17.18
C CYS A 988 -22.09 -0.67 18.17
N SER A 989 -21.94 -0.20 19.40
CA SER A 989 -21.46 -1.03 20.51
C SER A 989 -22.54 -2.04 20.88
N VAL A 990 -22.16 -3.32 20.94
CA VAL A 990 -23.03 -4.43 21.35
C VAL A 990 -22.34 -5.28 22.41
N PRO A 991 -23.09 -5.86 23.36
CA PRO A 991 -22.52 -6.77 24.35
C PRO A 991 -22.03 -8.06 23.68
N VAL A 992 -20.94 -8.61 24.22
CA VAL A 992 -20.41 -9.93 23.86
C VAL A 992 -20.21 -10.82 25.08
N ALA A 993 -20.19 -10.21 26.26
CA ALA A 993 -20.47 -10.87 27.52
C ALA A 993 -21.42 -9.98 28.34
N THR A 994 -22.41 -10.56 29.00
CA THR A 994 -23.46 -9.80 29.69
C THR A 994 -24.06 -10.59 30.85
N GLU A 995 -24.69 -9.89 31.79
CA GLU A 995 -25.40 -10.49 32.93
C GLU A 995 -26.75 -9.84 33.23
N ILE A 996 -27.67 -10.61 33.81
CA ILE A 996 -28.97 -10.13 34.29
C ILE A 996 -29.40 -10.89 35.55
N SER A 997 -30.00 -10.18 36.49
CA SER A 997 -30.60 -10.79 37.68
C SER A 997 -31.93 -11.47 37.35
N ASP A 998 -32.17 -12.67 37.90
CA ASP A 998 -33.45 -13.40 37.80
C ASP A 998 -33.74 -14.08 39.14
N GLY A 999 -34.69 -13.52 39.91
CA GLY A 999 -34.90 -13.91 41.31
C GLY A 999 -33.77 -13.46 42.22
N GLU A 1000 -33.24 -14.35 43.05
CA GLU A 1000 -32.09 -14.09 43.94
C GLU A 1000 -30.73 -14.34 43.28
N GLY A 1001 -30.71 -14.92 42.07
CA GLY A 1001 -29.47 -15.25 41.33
C GLY A 1001 -29.29 -14.46 40.05
N CYS A 1002 -28.43 -14.97 39.17
CA CYS A 1002 -27.95 -14.26 37.99
C CYS A 1002 -27.71 -15.18 36.79
N TRP A 1003 -28.07 -14.72 35.59
CA TRP A 1003 -27.65 -15.31 34.32
C TRP A 1003 -26.45 -14.54 33.78
N ARG A 1004 -25.41 -15.26 33.35
CA ARG A 1004 -24.26 -14.72 32.61
C ARG A 1004 -24.16 -15.41 31.26
N VAL A 1005 -23.94 -14.64 30.20
CA VAL A 1005 -23.69 -15.18 28.86
C VAL A 1005 -22.42 -14.58 28.30
N CYS A 1006 -21.55 -15.41 27.74
CA CYS A 1006 -20.28 -14.99 27.13
C CYS A 1006 -20.09 -15.67 25.77
N GLN A 1007 -19.86 -14.86 24.74
CA GLN A 1007 -19.56 -15.29 23.36
C GLN A 1007 -18.07 -15.21 23.02
N VAL A 1008 -17.24 -14.70 23.93
CA VAL A 1008 -15.79 -14.71 23.77
C VAL A 1008 -15.28 -16.16 23.90
N SER A 1009 -14.53 -16.63 22.91
CA SER A 1009 -13.97 -17.96 22.87
C SER A 1009 -12.99 -18.18 24.03
N LEU A 1010 -13.39 -18.95 25.04
CA LEU A 1010 -12.52 -19.37 26.15
C LEU A 1010 -11.93 -20.77 25.94
N GLU A 1011 -12.58 -21.59 25.11
CA GLU A 1011 -12.07 -22.92 24.80
C GLU A 1011 -10.68 -22.84 24.14
N ASN A 1012 -9.79 -23.76 24.56
CA ASN A 1012 -8.40 -23.87 24.10
C ASN A 1012 -7.54 -22.62 24.38
N ARG A 1013 -7.98 -21.74 25.29
CA ARG A 1013 -7.27 -20.48 25.63
C ARG A 1013 -6.97 -20.32 27.12
N VAL A 1014 -7.79 -20.90 28.01
CA VAL A 1014 -7.70 -20.71 29.46
C VAL A 1014 -6.37 -21.18 30.07
N ARG A 1015 -5.72 -22.21 29.52
CA ARG A 1015 -4.46 -22.72 30.08
C ARG A 1015 -3.26 -21.84 29.73
N THR A 1016 -3.25 -21.28 28.51
CA THR A 1016 -2.08 -20.57 27.97
C THR A 1016 -2.19 -19.04 28.00
N ASN A 1017 -3.40 -18.50 28.15
CA ASN A 1017 -3.64 -17.07 28.19
C ASN A 1017 -4.12 -16.69 29.60
N PRO A 1018 -3.26 -16.06 30.42
CA PRO A 1018 -3.63 -15.64 31.78
C PRO A 1018 -4.88 -14.76 31.85
N VAL A 1019 -5.07 -13.87 30.88
CA VAL A 1019 -6.28 -13.03 30.79
C VAL A 1019 -7.54 -13.89 30.66
N ALA A 1020 -7.56 -14.86 29.74
CA ALA A 1020 -8.70 -15.75 29.54
C ALA A 1020 -9.01 -16.57 30.82
N HIS A 1021 -7.96 -17.01 31.52
CA HIS A 1021 -8.09 -17.71 32.80
C HIS A 1021 -8.73 -16.84 33.89
N VAL A 1022 -8.16 -15.66 34.14
CA VAL A 1022 -8.65 -14.74 35.17
C VAL A 1022 -10.07 -14.29 34.85
N PHE A 1023 -10.39 -14.09 33.56
CA PHE A 1023 -11.73 -13.72 33.13
C PHE A 1023 -12.76 -14.84 33.36
N LEU A 1024 -12.42 -16.10 33.06
CA LEU A 1024 -13.29 -17.23 33.38
C LEU A 1024 -13.57 -17.30 34.89
N LEU A 1025 -12.55 -17.14 35.74
CA LEU A 1025 -12.74 -17.13 37.18
C LEU A 1025 -13.61 -15.96 37.66
N ALA A 1026 -13.46 -14.77 37.06
CA ALA A 1026 -14.31 -13.62 37.34
C ALA A 1026 -15.78 -13.95 37.02
N LEU A 1027 -16.05 -14.55 35.86
CA LEU A 1027 -17.40 -14.96 35.45
C LEU A 1027 -18.01 -16.07 36.32
N LEU A 1028 -17.19 -16.91 36.95
CA LEU A 1028 -17.65 -18.00 37.84
C LEU A 1028 -17.90 -17.55 39.30
N ASN A 1029 -17.44 -16.36 39.69
CA ASN A 1029 -17.57 -15.89 41.06
C ASN A 1029 -19.02 -15.44 41.38
N ALA A 1030 -19.65 -16.07 42.39
CA ALA A 1030 -21.06 -15.88 42.76
C ALA A 1030 -21.31 -14.75 43.79
N GLY A 1031 -20.27 -14.03 44.23
CA GLY A 1031 -20.40 -12.96 45.25
C GLY A 1031 -20.92 -11.62 44.71
N ALA A 1032 -21.56 -10.84 45.60
CA ALA A 1032 -22.01 -9.46 45.37
C ALA A 1032 -20.88 -8.56 44.78
N PRO A 1033 -21.21 -7.48 44.03
CA PRO A 1033 -20.31 -6.77 43.10
C PRO A 1033 -19.17 -5.93 43.73
N GLN A 1034 -18.52 -6.37 44.81
CA GLN A 1034 -17.63 -5.53 45.60
C GLN A 1034 -16.13 -5.86 45.67
N THR A 1035 -15.62 -6.98 45.15
CA THR A 1035 -14.15 -7.15 45.06
C THR A 1035 -13.72 -7.99 43.87
N SER A 1036 -12.70 -7.50 43.18
CA SER A 1036 -12.18 -8.07 41.95
C SER A 1036 -11.17 -9.21 42.22
N PRO A 1037 -10.96 -10.16 41.29
CA PRO A 1037 -10.14 -11.35 41.55
C PRO A 1037 -8.65 -11.06 41.75
N LEU A 1038 -8.10 -9.97 41.19
CA LEU A 1038 -6.71 -9.57 41.46
C LEU A 1038 -6.58 -8.85 42.81
N SER A 1039 -7.61 -8.13 43.27
CA SER A 1039 -7.58 -7.40 44.54
C SER A 1039 -7.95 -8.25 45.77
N SER A 1040 -8.73 -9.32 45.60
CA SER A 1040 -9.26 -10.13 46.71
C SER A 1040 -8.26 -11.12 47.33
N ARG A 1041 -6.96 -11.01 47.05
CA ARG A 1041 -5.89 -11.81 47.69
C ARG A 1041 -4.85 -10.99 48.45
N LEU A 1042 -5.21 -9.78 48.89
CA LEU A 1042 -4.37 -8.88 49.71
C LEU A 1042 -4.62 -8.95 51.23
N THR A 1043 -5.44 -9.88 51.74
CA THR A 1043 -5.69 -10.00 53.19
C THR A 1043 -5.60 -11.44 53.70
N ALA A 1044 -4.39 -12.00 53.72
CA ALA A 1044 -4.05 -13.04 54.69
C ALA A 1044 -2.56 -12.95 55.08
N ASN A 1045 -2.33 -12.71 56.38
CA ASN A 1045 -1.07 -12.76 57.12
C ASN A 1045 -0.08 -11.58 56.99
N LYS A 1046 -0.46 -10.43 57.58
CA LYS A 1046 0.52 -9.65 58.36
C LYS A 1046 0.83 -10.45 59.64
N VAL A 1047 1.97 -11.11 59.67
CA VAL A 1047 2.56 -11.60 60.93
C VAL A 1047 3.04 -10.37 61.70
N GLU A 1048 2.40 -10.10 62.84
CA GLU A 1048 2.93 -9.20 63.86
C GLU A 1048 4.25 -9.79 64.39
N THR A 1049 5.39 -9.25 63.94
CA THR A 1049 6.62 -9.34 64.73
C THR A 1049 6.74 -8.06 65.55
N SER A 1050 6.20 -8.11 66.77
CA SER A 1050 6.63 -7.24 67.86
C SER A 1050 8.06 -7.59 68.25
N ILE A 1051 8.98 -6.63 68.20
CA ILE A 1051 10.02 -6.38 69.23
C ILE A 1051 10.49 -4.93 69.01
N ARG A 1052 10.34 -4.09 70.04
CA ARG A 1052 11.08 -2.84 70.31
C ARG A 1052 12.04 -3.11 71.47
N PRO A 1053 13.02 -2.23 71.77
CA PRO A 1053 13.67 -1.22 70.93
C PRO A 1053 15.08 -1.65 70.46
#